data_AF-A0A7G1IJL3-F1
#
_entry.id   AF-A0A7G1IJL3-F1
#
_cell.length_a   1.000
_cell.length_b   1.000
_cell.length_c   1.000
_cell.angle_alpha   90.00
_cell.angle_beta   90.00
_cell.angle_gamma   90.00
#
_symmetry.space_group_name_H-M   'P 1'
#
loop_
_entity.id
_entity.type
_entity.pdbx_description
1 polymer ?
#
loop_
_entity_poly.entity_id
_entity_poly.type
_entity_poly.pdbx_seq_one_letter_code
_entity_poly.pdbx_strand_id
1 'polypeptide(L)'
;MPSLADYYEPWTYDYEKLITAPLGEQMPVAPPRSLISGKPMKVSWSANWDDDLGGSPEIVPGDPVLQQVSERVRLELEQAFMFYLPRICEHCLNPSCVASCPSGAMYKRTEDGIVLVDQDRCRGWRMCVSGCPYKKVYFNHKTGKAEKCTMCYPRIEVGLPTVCSETCVGRLRYLGLVLYDVDRVLEAASVERDADLYPAHRRILLNPNDPDVIAGARAEGIPDEWIEAAQRSPVYALINTYQVALPLHPEFRTVPMVWYIPPLSPVVDAIGRDGHDGEDLGNLFGALGALRIPIEYLAGLFTAGDTTVVESVLRRLAAMRSYMRDINLGRPTQPHIPESVGMTEEQIYQMYRLLALAKYEERYVIPTAYELDGDAVEEAGCSLSFDGGPGMYGSGPFGEASGGPVPVAVETFHALRQRQTSEGMAANANQPSRVNLLNWDGRGCHPECSRAGGGDEVTAGEATPEVNEVLGKTFWDVVPYVVLAIVAVGTWWRYRYDKFGWTTRSSQLYEVRLLRIASPLFHYGILVVIVGHVIGLLIPESWTDAVRVSHHAYHVQAVVLGSIAGVTTLTGLALLIYRRRSRGPVFMATTVNDKLMYVLLAGAISAGLYTTALGSGTFGESYNYRETVSVWFRSIWVLQPRGELMALAPLYYQLHVMIALALFAIWPFTRLVHAFSAPVAYLFRPYVVYRSRGVATRKELVGSHLQRRGR
;
A
#
# COMPACT_ATOMS: atom_id res chain seq x y z
N MET A 1 -32.52 5.95 20.79
CA MET A 1 -31.48 6.99 20.63
C MET A 1 -30.14 6.32 20.86
N PRO A 2 -29.13 6.53 19.99
CA PRO A 2 -27.80 5.98 20.21
C PRO A 2 -27.22 6.53 21.53
N SER A 3 -26.68 5.63 22.34
CA SER A 3 -25.89 5.91 23.52
C SER A 3 -24.45 6.30 23.13
N LEU A 4 -23.67 6.79 24.10
CA LEU A 4 -22.25 7.06 23.87
C LEU A 4 -21.47 5.78 23.49
N ALA A 5 -21.89 4.62 24.02
CA ALA A 5 -21.25 3.34 23.74
C ALA A 5 -21.43 2.89 22.29
N ASP A 6 -22.52 3.32 21.62
CA ASP A 6 -22.75 3.04 20.19
C ASP A 6 -21.79 3.84 19.29
N TYR A 7 -21.23 4.94 19.80
CA TYR A 7 -20.14 5.68 19.16
C TYR A 7 -18.79 5.16 19.68
N TYR A 8 -18.36 5.69 20.83
CA TYR A 8 -17.27 5.25 21.69
C TYR A 8 -17.16 6.25 22.84
N GLU A 9 -16.60 5.83 23.97
CA GLU A 9 -16.22 6.77 25.03
C GLU A 9 -14.92 7.49 24.60
N PRO A 10 -14.92 8.81 24.38
CA PRO A 10 -13.73 9.51 23.93
C PRO A 10 -12.64 9.45 25.00
N TRP A 11 -11.40 9.21 24.58
CA TRP A 11 -10.27 9.07 25.49
C TRP A 11 -9.06 9.91 25.05
N THR A 12 -8.18 10.17 26.00
CA THR A 12 -6.84 10.73 25.80
C THR A 12 -5.82 9.87 26.54
N TYR A 13 -4.55 10.26 26.54
CA TYR A 13 -3.49 9.56 27.27
C TYR A 13 -2.75 10.51 28.20
N ASP A 14 -2.23 9.98 29.31
CA ASP A 14 -1.40 10.74 30.25
C ASP A 14 0.03 10.95 29.69
N TYR A 15 0.16 11.71 28.61
CA TYR A 15 1.44 11.96 27.96
C TYR A 15 2.46 12.63 28.89
N GLU A 16 2.00 13.48 29.80
CA GLU A 16 2.86 14.17 30.76
C GLU A 16 3.68 13.19 31.62
N LYS A 17 3.10 12.03 31.96
CA LYS A 17 3.77 10.98 32.75
C LYS A 17 5.03 10.45 32.08
N LEU A 18 5.14 10.54 30.75
CA LEU A 18 6.34 10.13 30.02
C LEU A 18 7.54 11.05 30.29
N ILE A 19 7.27 12.28 30.75
CA ILE A 19 8.29 13.32 30.96
C ILE A 19 8.48 13.60 32.46
N THR A 20 7.42 13.47 33.26
CA THR A 20 7.43 13.82 34.69
C THR A 20 7.58 12.63 35.64
N ALA A 21 7.58 11.39 35.13
CA ALA A 21 7.72 10.22 35.98
C ALA A 21 9.05 10.24 36.75
N PRO A 22 9.02 9.89 38.06
CA PRO A 22 10.24 9.77 38.84
C PRO A 22 11.12 8.62 38.32
N LEU A 23 12.42 8.71 38.61
CA LEU A 23 13.37 7.62 38.35
C LEU A 23 12.88 6.32 39.03
N GLY A 24 12.84 5.24 38.27
CA GLY A 24 12.41 3.93 38.74
C GLY A 24 12.84 2.81 37.80
N GLU A 25 12.60 1.57 38.22
CA GLU A 25 12.99 0.37 37.46
C GLU A 25 12.09 0.12 36.23
N GLN A 26 10.87 0.65 36.25
CA GLN A 26 9.88 0.46 35.19
C GLN A 26 9.85 1.67 34.26
N MET A 27 9.79 1.41 32.95
CA MET A 27 9.60 2.48 31.97
C MET A 27 8.20 3.10 32.14
N PRO A 28 8.07 4.44 32.18
CA PRO A 28 6.78 5.09 32.25
C PRO A 28 5.98 4.82 30.97
N VAL A 29 4.69 4.56 31.14
CA VAL A 29 3.71 4.44 30.06
C VAL A 29 2.65 5.52 30.20
N ALA A 30 2.04 5.91 29.09
CA ALA A 30 0.89 6.82 29.07
C ALA A 30 -0.40 5.98 29.03
N PRO A 31 -1.04 5.68 30.18
CA PRO A 31 -2.31 4.96 30.19
C PRO A 31 -3.44 5.81 29.58
N PRO A 32 -4.44 5.17 28.95
CA PRO A 32 -5.61 5.87 28.46
C PRO A 32 -6.52 6.34 29.61
N ARG A 33 -7.10 7.53 29.43
CA ARG A 33 -8.08 8.14 30.33
C ARG A 33 -9.30 8.61 29.56
N SER A 34 -10.47 8.43 30.16
CA SER A 34 -11.72 8.94 29.63
C SER A 34 -11.74 10.47 29.61
N LEU A 35 -12.13 11.05 28.47
CA LEU A 35 -12.41 12.49 28.35
C LEU A 35 -13.77 12.88 28.97
N ILE A 36 -14.59 11.90 29.35
CA ILE A 36 -15.89 12.12 30.01
C ILE A 36 -15.71 12.11 31.53
N SER A 37 -15.11 11.06 32.08
CA SER A 37 -14.99 10.85 33.52
C SER A 37 -13.63 11.26 34.10
N GLY A 38 -12.61 11.44 33.28
CA GLY A 38 -11.22 11.70 33.71
C GLY A 38 -10.53 10.48 34.34
N LYS A 39 -11.21 9.35 34.46
CA LYS A 39 -10.69 8.13 35.10
C LYS A 39 -9.86 7.30 34.13
N PRO A 40 -8.88 6.52 34.63
CA PRO A 40 -8.23 5.48 33.84
C PRO A 40 -9.26 4.52 33.26
N MET A 41 -9.06 4.09 32.01
CA MET A 41 -9.98 3.20 31.32
C MET A 41 -9.23 2.14 30.51
N LYS A 42 -9.95 1.14 29.99
CA LYS A 42 -9.47 0.24 28.95
C LYS A 42 -10.22 0.56 27.67
N VAL A 43 -9.51 0.82 26.58
CA VAL A 43 -10.14 1.06 25.27
C VAL A 43 -10.64 -0.28 24.72
N SER A 44 -11.93 -0.35 24.39
CA SER A 44 -12.59 -1.55 23.87
C SER A 44 -13.41 -1.31 22.60
N TRP A 45 -13.60 -0.05 22.21
CA TRP A 45 -14.36 0.35 21.01
C TRP A 45 -13.92 1.75 20.55
N SER A 46 -14.09 2.05 19.27
CA SER A 46 -13.74 3.34 18.64
C SER A 46 -14.55 3.56 17.36
N ALA A 47 -14.51 4.77 16.81
CA ALA A 47 -15.20 5.14 15.58
C ALA A 47 -14.75 4.38 14.30
N ASN A 48 -13.63 3.65 14.35
CA ASN A 48 -13.07 2.89 13.23
C ASN A 48 -12.43 1.58 13.76
N TRP A 49 -13.16 0.86 14.63
CA TRP A 49 -12.64 -0.31 15.34
C TRP A 49 -12.56 -1.56 14.45
N ASP A 50 -13.44 -1.65 13.46
CA ASP A 50 -13.60 -2.70 12.46
C ASP A 50 -12.80 -2.45 11.16
N ASP A 51 -11.85 -1.51 11.22
CA ASP A 51 -10.94 -1.18 10.12
C ASP A 51 -10.19 -2.43 9.62
N ASP A 52 -10.06 -2.56 8.29
CA ASP A 52 -9.38 -3.67 7.63
C ASP A 52 -9.81 -5.07 8.12
N LEU A 53 -11.11 -5.24 8.38
CA LEU A 53 -11.72 -6.48 8.89
C LEU A 53 -11.26 -6.86 10.32
N GLY A 54 -10.79 -5.89 11.09
CA GLY A 54 -10.45 -6.06 12.50
C GLY A 54 -11.67 -6.49 13.33
N GLY A 55 -11.56 -7.59 14.08
CA GLY A 55 -12.69 -8.11 14.90
C GLY A 55 -13.88 -8.62 14.08
N SER A 56 -13.71 -8.84 12.77
CA SER A 56 -14.78 -9.31 11.88
C SER A 56 -15.52 -10.56 12.36
N PRO A 57 -14.87 -11.60 12.95
CA PRO A 57 -15.60 -12.76 13.46
C PRO A 57 -16.67 -12.41 14.51
N GLU A 58 -16.50 -11.33 15.28
CA GLU A 58 -17.48 -10.87 16.26
C GLU A 58 -18.48 -9.85 15.69
N ILE A 59 -18.04 -8.99 14.76
CA ILE A 59 -18.80 -7.82 14.30
C ILE A 59 -19.64 -8.13 13.05
N VAL A 60 -19.08 -8.87 12.08
CA VAL A 60 -19.71 -9.16 10.78
C VAL A 60 -21.08 -9.85 10.89
N PRO A 61 -21.33 -10.77 11.84
CA PRO A 61 -22.68 -11.35 12.02
C PRO A 61 -23.77 -10.30 12.32
N GLY A 62 -23.39 -9.11 12.78
CA GLY A 62 -24.29 -7.99 13.06
C GLY A 62 -24.52 -7.03 11.89
N ASP A 63 -23.89 -7.22 10.73
CA ASP A 63 -24.11 -6.35 9.56
C ASP A 63 -25.54 -6.57 9.01
N PRO A 64 -26.40 -5.53 9.03
CA PRO A 64 -27.80 -5.68 8.64
C PRO A 64 -28.01 -5.92 7.14
N VAL A 65 -27.08 -5.49 6.29
CA VAL A 65 -27.13 -5.77 4.85
C VAL A 65 -26.68 -7.20 4.61
N LEU A 66 -25.63 -7.64 5.28
CA LEU A 66 -25.14 -9.01 5.15
C LEU A 66 -26.15 -10.04 5.61
N GLN A 67 -26.91 -9.76 6.68
CA GLN A 67 -27.99 -10.64 7.16
C GLN A 67 -29.10 -10.89 6.12
N GLN A 68 -29.27 -9.96 5.16
CA GLN A 68 -30.26 -10.09 4.08
C GLN A 68 -29.69 -10.81 2.86
N VAL A 69 -28.36 -10.88 2.74
CA VAL A 69 -27.66 -11.59 1.68
C VAL A 69 -27.40 -13.04 2.14
N SER A 70 -27.66 -14.02 1.26
CA SER A 70 -27.55 -15.47 1.55
C SER A 70 -26.31 -15.85 2.40
N GLU A 71 -26.43 -16.88 3.25
CA GLU A 71 -25.39 -17.51 4.10
C GLU A 71 -24.06 -17.90 3.39
N ARG A 72 -23.96 -17.66 2.07
CA ARG A 72 -22.80 -17.93 1.24
C ARG A 72 -21.62 -16.97 1.45
N VAL A 73 -21.77 -15.86 2.19
CA VAL A 73 -20.60 -15.06 2.60
C VAL A 73 -19.86 -15.83 3.69
N ARG A 74 -19.05 -16.77 3.22
CA ARG A 74 -18.22 -17.61 4.06
C ARG A 74 -17.10 -16.74 4.62
N LEU A 75 -16.88 -16.83 5.93
CA LEU A 75 -15.64 -16.39 6.60
C LEU A 75 -14.45 -17.27 6.18
N GLU A 76 -14.39 -17.67 4.91
CA GLU A 76 -13.29 -18.36 4.26
C GLU A 76 -12.31 -17.29 3.77
N LEU A 77 -11.04 -17.43 4.15
CA LEU A 77 -9.98 -16.47 3.84
C LEU A 77 -9.87 -16.20 2.33
N GLU A 78 -10.15 -17.20 1.51
CA GLU A 78 -10.09 -17.15 0.05
C GLU A 78 -11.23 -16.36 -0.60
N GLN A 79 -12.33 -16.14 0.13
CA GLN A 79 -13.54 -15.44 -0.32
C GLN A 79 -13.74 -14.10 0.40
N ALA A 80 -12.82 -13.71 1.29
CA ALA A 80 -12.87 -12.44 1.99
C ALA A 80 -12.87 -11.26 0.99
N PHE A 81 -13.77 -10.31 1.25
CA PHE A 81 -13.85 -9.05 0.54
C PHE A 81 -13.93 -7.90 1.55
N MET A 82 -13.45 -6.73 1.14
CA MET A 82 -13.64 -5.48 1.87
C MET A 82 -13.64 -4.32 0.88
N PHE A 83 -14.32 -3.25 1.25
CA PHE A 83 -14.21 -1.96 0.59
C PHE A 83 -14.50 -0.86 1.60
N TYR A 84 -14.06 0.36 1.29
CA TYR A 84 -14.24 1.50 2.18
C TYR A 84 -15.51 2.27 1.83
N LEU A 85 -16.32 2.59 2.84
CA LEU A 85 -17.53 3.39 2.69
C LEU A 85 -17.41 4.72 3.47
N PRO A 86 -16.72 5.74 2.95
CA PRO A 86 -16.63 7.04 3.59
C PRO A 86 -17.98 7.78 3.52
N ARG A 87 -18.54 8.18 4.66
CA ARG A 87 -19.87 8.84 4.73
C ARG A 87 -19.86 10.16 5.48
N ILE A 88 -20.62 11.12 4.97
CA ILE A 88 -20.94 12.39 5.63
C ILE A 88 -22.46 12.51 5.80
N CYS A 89 -22.99 13.69 6.15
CA CYS A 89 -24.43 13.91 6.04
C CYS A 89 -24.83 13.90 4.57
N GLU A 90 -25.96 13.28 4.27
CA GLU A 90 -26.48 13.19 2.90
C GLU A 90 -27.12 14.50 2.40
N HIS A 91 -27.28 15.51 3.25
CA HIS A 91 -27.94 16.80 2.92
C HIS A 91 -29.23 16.63 2.10
N CYS A 92 -30.06 15.68 2.53
CA CYS A 92 -31.16 15.11 1.75
C CYS A 92 -32.20 16.16 1.29
N LEU A 93 -32.96 15.84 0.25
CA LEU A 93 -34.09 16.66 -0.22
C LEU A 93 -35.34 16.49 0.65
N ASN A 94 -35.55 15.30 1.23
CA ASN A 94 -36.57 14.99 2.24
C ASN A 94 -35.93 14.65 3.60
N PRO A 95 -35.29 15.61 4.29
CA PRO A 95 -34.48 15.33 5.47
C PRO A 95 -35.33 14.97 6.70
N SER A 96 -35.31 13.70 7.09
CA SER A 96 -36.03 13.20 8.28
C SER A 96 -35.59 13.88 9.59
N CYS A 97 -34.34 14.39 9.66
CA CYS A 97 -33.86 15.13 10.82
C CYS A 97 -34.53 16.50 10.99
N VAL A 98 -34.94 17.14 9.89
CA VAL A 98 -35.75 18.38 9.90
C VAL A 98 -37.15 18.05 10.40
N ALA A 99 -37.80 17.05 9.78
CA ALA A 99 -39.14 16.59 10.17
C ALA A 99 -39.22 16.14 11.64
N SER A 100 -38.14 15.57 12.18
CA SER A 100 -38.09 15.08 13.56
C SER A 100 -37.78 16.16 14.61
N CYS A 101 -37.47 17.40 14.23
CA CYS A 101 -37.03 18.44 15.16
C CYS A 101 -38.23 19.21 15.75
N PRO A 102 -38.60 19.05 17.03
CA PRO A 102 -39.81 19.67 17.58
C PRO A 102 -39.72 21.21 17.67
N SER A 103 -38.51 21.75 17.79
CA SER A 103 -38.28 23.20 17.89
C SER A 103 -38.16 23.89 16.52
N GLY A 104 -38.17 23.14 15.42
CA GLY A 104 -37.92 23.68 14.08
C GLY A 104 -36.53 24.32 13.93
N ALA A 105 -35.53 23.86 14.69
CA ALA A 105 -34.17 24.39 14.63
C ALA A 105 -33.33 23.79 13.48
N MET A 106 -33.80 22.69 12.89
CA MET A 106 -33.20 22.07 11.72
C MET A 106 -33.89 22.65 10.47
N TYR A 107 -33.11 23.05 9.47
CA TYR A 107 -33.63 23.62 8.22
C TYR A 107 -32.72 23.28 7.04
N LYS A 108 -33.28 23.33 5.83
CA LYS A 108 -32.52 23.23 4.57
C LYS A 108 -32.46 24.64 3.97
N ARG A 109 -31.25 25.11 3.69
CA ARG A 109 -31.02 26.38 2.99
C ARG A 109 -31.62 26.31 1.58
N THR A 110 -32.24 27.40 1.14
CA THR A 110 -32.95 27.48 -0.15
C THR A 110 -31.98 27.64 -1.30
N GLU A 111 -30.91 28.38 -1.09
CA GLU A 111 -29.92 28.77 -2.08
C GLU A 111 -29.02 27.60 -2.51
N ASP A 112 -28.59 26.73 -1.60
CA ASP A 112 -27.59 25.68 -1.86
C ASP A 112 -28.02 24.27 -1.40
N GLY A 113 -29.19 24.15 -0.78
CA GLY A 113 -29.70 22.88 -0.27
C GLY A 113 -28.95 22.34 0.95
N ILE A 114 -28.07 23.11 1.60
CA ILE A 114 -27.33 22.63 2.78
C ILE A 114 -28.28 22.57 3.99
N VAL A 115 -28.49 21.37 4.52
CA VAL A 115 -29.20 21.15 5.80
C VAL A 115 -28.33 21.55 7.00
N LEU A 116 -28.81 22.44 7.86
CA LEU A 116 -28.11 22.96 9.04
C LEU A 116 -28.94 22.83 10.33
N VAL A 117 -28.27 23.07 11.46
CA VAL A 117 -28.90 23.24 12.78
C VAL A 117 -28.64 24.66 13.24
N ASP A 118 -29.70 25.41 13.47
CA ASP A 118 -29.64 26.69 14.16
C ASP A 118 -29.26 26.42 15.63
N GLN A 119 -28.04 26.85 16.01
CA GLN A 119 -27.52 26.62 17.35
C GLN A 119 -28.26 27.44 18.42
N ASP A 120 -28.87 28.57 18.07
CA ASP A 120 -29.59 29.43 19.01
C ASP A 120 -30.99 28.91 19.29
N ARG A 121 -31.66 28.38 18.25
CA ARG A 121 -32.98 27.75 18.35
C ARG A 121 -32.93 26.31 18.84
N CYS A 122 -31.78 25.64 18.77
CA CYS A 122 -31.64 24.27 19.24
C CYS A 122 -31.87 24.17 20.75
N ARG A 123 -32.88 23.39 21.15
CA ARG A 123 -33.25 23.10 22.54
C ARG A 123 -32.78 21.74 23.05
N GLY A 124 -31.96 21.02 22.28
CA GLY A 124 -31.37 19.77 22.74
C GLY A 124 -32.36 18.61 22.90
N TRP A 125 -33.49 18.61 22.20
CA TRP A 125 -34.49 17.53 22.25
C TRP A 125 -33.99 16.17 21.74
N ARG A 126 -32.89 16.16 20.97
CA ARG A 126 -32.21 14.95 20.44
C ARG A 126 -33.06 14.03 19.55
N MET A 127 -34.30 14.39 19.23
CA MET A 127 -35.17 13.63 18.33
C MET A 127 -34.57 13.52 16.92
N CYS A 128 -33.91 14.58 16.45
CA CYS A 128 -33.19 14.60 15.17
C CYS A 128 -32.03 13.58 15.09
N VAL A 129 -31.40 13.22 16.22
CA VAL A 129 -30.35 12.18 16.28
C VAL A 129 -30.96 10.82 15.98
N SER A 130 -32.12 10.52 16.57
CA SER A 130 -32.84 9.27 16.29
C SER A 130 -33.43 9.28 14.88
N GLY A 131 -34.04 10.39 14.48
CA GLY A 131 -34.73 10.55 13.20
C GLY A 131 -33.84 10.47 11.96
N CYS A 132 -32.56 10.84 12.06
CA CYS A 132 -31.61 10.65 10.97
C CYS A 132 -31.28 9.15 10.82
N PRO A 133 -31.67 8.48 9.72
CA PRO A 133 -31.42 7.05 9.55
C PRO A 133 -29.91 6.77 9.40
N TYR A 134 -29.17 7.69 8.79
CA TYR A 134 -27.70 7.61 8.63
C TYR A 134 -26.89 7.89 9.90
N LYS A 135 -27.53 8.36 10.98
CA LYS A 135 -26.89 8.77 12.25
C LYS A 135 -25.80 9.83 12.08
N LYS A 136 -26.03 10.80 11.17
CA LYS A 136 -25.11 11.91 10.87
C LYS A 136 -25.45 13.24 11.57
N VAL A 137 -26.27 13.14 12.61
CA VAL A 137 -26.49 14.19 13.60
C VAL A 137 -25.91 13.66 14.91
N TYR A 138 -25.03 14.43 15.53
CA TYR A 138 -24.34 14.08 16.77
C TYR A 138 -24.81 15.03 17.87
N PHE A 139 -24.88 14.53 19.09
CA PHE A 139 -25.22 15.37 20.24
C PHE A 139 -23.93 15.89 20.89
N ASN A 140 -23.79 17.20 20.98
CA ASN A 140 -22.72 17.81 21.74
C ASN A 140 -23.09 17.78 23.23
N HIS A 141 -22.44 16.89 23.97
CA HIS A 141 -22.67 16.70 25.40
C HIS A 141 -22.24 17.89 26.26
N LYS A 142 -21.41 18.81 25.73
CA LYS A 142 -20.99 20.04 26.42
C LYS A 142 -22.00 21.17 26.25
N THR A 143 -22.43 21.44 25.02
CA THR A 143 -23.37 22.55 24.73
C THR A 143 -24.83 22.15 24.93
N GLY A 144 -25.11 20.83 24.99
CA GLY A 144 -26.46 20.30 25.08
C GLY A 144 -27.24 20.41 23.76
N LYS A 145 -26.57 20.63 22.63
CA LYS A 145 -27.18 20.89 21.32
C LYS A 145 -26.79 19.83 20.30
N ALA A 146 -27.58 19.74 19.23
CA ALA A 146 -27.27 18.85 18.11
C ALA A 146 -26.35 19.56 17.11
N GLU A 147 -25.35 18.83 16.61
CA GLU A 147 -24.41 19.28 15.60
C GLU A 147 -24.33 18.25 14.47
N LYS A 148 -23.95 18.69 13.27
CA LYS A 148 -23.83 17.83 12.09
C LYS A 148 -22.83 18.42 11.10
N CYS A 149 -22.50 17.65 10.07
CA CYS A 149 -21.81 18.15 8.89
C CYS A 149 -22.52 19.40 8.35
N THR A 150 -21.77 20.47 8.17
CA THR A 150 -22.23 21.78 7.67
C THR A 150 -21.99 21.95 6.17
N MET A 151 -21.60 20.87 5.47
CA MET A 151 -21.10 20.87 4.09
C MET A 151 -20.01 21.92 3.84
N CYS A 152 -19.26 22.29 4.90
CA CYS A 152 -18.31 23.39 4.86
C CYS A 152 -18.92 24.66 4.20
N TYR A 153 -20.17 25.02 4.52
CA TYR A 153 -20.86 26.14 3.88
C TYR A 153 -20.02 27.43 3.79
N PRO A 154 -19.18 27.83 4.79
CA PRO A 154 -18.36 29.04 4.65
C PRO A 154 -17.35 28.98 3.49
N ARG A 155 -16.98 27.78 3.04
CA ARG A 155 -16.13 27.55 1.87
C ARG A 155 -16.96 27.45 0.58
N ILE A 156 -18.09 26.74 0.64
CA ILE A 156 -18.97 26.58 -0.52
C ILE A 156 -19.50 27.95 -0.98
N GLU A 157 -19.85 28.84 -0.06
CA GLU A 157 -20.34 30.19 -0.35
C GLU A 157 -19.37 31.01 -1.22
N VAL A 158 -18.06 30.75 -1.11
CA VAL A 158 -17.01 31.42 -1.88
C VAL A 158 -16.44 30.55 -3.01
N GLY A 159 -17.19 29.52 -3.43
CA GLY A 159 -16.82 28.65 -4.55
C GLY A 159 -15.64 27.72 -4.28
N LEU A 160 -15.36 27.41 -3.00
CA LEU A 160 -14.33 26.46 -2.59
C LEU A 160 -14.91 25.09 -2.24
N PRO A 161 -14.18 23.99 -2.54
CA PRO A 161 -14.61 22.67 -2.11
C PRO A 161 -14.63 22.52 -0.59
N THR A 162 -15.43 21.56 -0.14
CA THR A 162 -15.43 21.13 1.26
C THR A 162 -14.06 20.56 1.63
N VAL A 163 -13.67 20.67 2.90
CA VAL A 163 -12.36 20.20 3.37
C VAL A 163 -12.17 18.72 3.04
N CYS A 164 -13.15 17.89 3.35
CA CYS A 164 -13.07 16.46 3.13
C CYS A 164 -13.06 16.06 1.63
N SER A 165 -13.57 16.91 0.74
CA SER A 165 -13.46 16.76 -0.70
C SER A 165 -12.09 17.16 -1.21
N GLU A 166 -11.59 18.33 -0.84
CA GLU A 166 -10.29 18.85 -1.27
C GLU A 166 -9.12 17.99 -0.77
N THR A 167 -9.17 17.56 0.50
CA THR A 167 -8.11 16.74 1.12
C THR A 167 -8.26 15.25 0.84
N CYS A 168 -9.14 14.86 -0.09
CA CYS A 168 -9.31 13.46 -0.47
C CYS A 168 -8.10 12.99 -1.27
N VAL A 169 -7.15 12.32 -0.60
CA VAL A 169 -5.91 11.81 -1.20
C VAL A 169 -6.19 10.90 -2.39
N GLY A 170 -7.22 10.05 -2.30
CA GLY A 170 -7.62 9.16 -3.39
C GLY A 170 -8.30 9.85 -4.58
N ARG A 171 -8.55 11.17 -4.50
CA ARG A 171 -9.23 11.96 -5.55
C ARG A 171 -10.62 11.41 -5.94
N LEU A 172 -11.29 10.77 -4.98
CA LEU A 172 -12.55 10.03 -5.20
C LEU A 172 -13.82 10.89 -5.12
N ARG A 173 -13.68 12.16 -4.73
CA ARG A 173 -14.83 13.03 -4.39
C ARG A 173 -15.03 14.09 -5.47
N TYR A 174 -16.28 14.23 -5.88
CA TYR A 174 -16.75 15.19 -6.87
C TYR A 174 -17.81 16.09 -6.22
N LEU A 175 -17.78 17.38 -6.53
CA LEU A 175 -18.75 18.37 -6.09
C LEU A 175 -19.22 19.14 -7.33
N GLY A 176 -20.54 19.24 -7.47
CA GLY A 176 -21.18 19.89 -8.59
C GLY A 176 -22.64 20.18 -8.24
N LEU A 177 -23.18 21.26 -8.82
CA LEU A 177 -24.59 21.59 -8.66
C LEU A 177 -25.50 20.58 -9.36
N VAL A 178 -26.68 20.38 -8.80
CA VAL A 178 -27.75 19.60 -9.42
C VAL A 178 -29.04 20.38 -9.21
N LEU A 179 -29.70 20.76 -10.29
CA LEU A 179 -31.03 21.36 -10.24
C LEU A 179 -32.06 20.27 -9.94
N TYR A 180 -33.05 20.55 -9.10
CA TYR A 180 -34.07 19.59 -8.73
C TYR A 180 -35.44 20.24 -8.63
N ASP A 181 -36.47 19.46 -8.92
CA ASP A 181 -37.86 19.85 -8.75
C ASP A 181 -38.31 19.58 -7.31
N VAL A 182 -38.50 20.66 -6.54
CA VAL A 182 -38.88 20.57 -5.11
C VAL A 182 -40.29 20.03 -4.91
N ASP A 183 -41.23 20.34 -5.82
CA ASP A 183 -42.63 19.95 -5.70
C ASP A 183 -42.81 18.44 -5.88
N ARG A 184 -41.86 17.80 -6.58
CA ARG A 184 -41.87 16.36 -6.84
C ARG A 184 -41.05 15.54 -5.84
N VAL A 185 -40.41 16.17 -4.86
CA VAL A 185 -39.63 15.44 -3.83
C VAL A 185 -40.51 14.49 -3.04
N LEU A 186 -41.72 14.90 -2.66
CA LEU A 186 -42.65 14.04 -1.92
C LEU A 186 -43.10 12.85 -2.78
N GLU A 187 -43.49 13.09 -4.03
CA GLU A 187 -43.84 12.06 -5.02
C GLU A 187 -42.73 11.01 -5.11
N ALA A 188 -41.47 11.45 -5.25
CA ALA A 188 -40.32 10.56 -5.34
C ALA A 188 -40.06 9.78 -4.05
N ALA A 189 -40.20 10.41 -2.88
CA ALA A 189 -39.99 9.77 -1.59
C ALA A 189 -41.10 8.78 -1.19
N SER A 190 -42.31 8.95 -1.75
CA SER A 190 -43.51 8.18 -1.38
C SER A 190 -43.86 7.05 -2.35
N VAL A 191 -43.01 6.72 -3.33
CA VAL A 191 -43.27 5.59 -4.23
C VAL A 191 -43.44 4.29 -3.44
N GLU A 192 -44.38 3.44 -3.85
CA GLU A 192 -44.79 2.28 -3.04
C GLU A 192 -43.68 1.23 -2.92
N ARG A 193 -43.01 0.89 -4.02
CA ARG A 193 -41.94 -0.11 -4.03
C ARG A 193 -40.58 0.55 -3.84
N ASP A 194 -39.77 0.02 -2.93
CA ASP A 194 -38.46 0.60 -2.64
C ASP A 194 -37.49 0.56 -3.84
N ALA A 195 -37.59 -0.46 -4.70
CA ALA A 195 -36.81 -0.54 -5.94
C ALA A 195 -37.09 0.62 -6.92
N ASP A 196 -38.27 1.26 -6.81
CA ASP A 196 -38.64 2.40 -7.67
C ASP A 196 -38.11 3.75 -7.12
N LEU A 197 -37.51 3.79 -5.92
CA LEU A 197 -36.98 5.01 -5.30
C LEU A 197 -35.79 5.58 -6.08
N TYR A 198 -34.85 4.72 -6.51
CA TYR A 198 -33.70 5.15 -7.32
C TYR A 198 -34.13 5.83 -8.64
N PRO A 199 -34.97 5.22 -9.49
CA PRO A 199 -35.40 5.88 -10.72
C PRO A 199 -36.30 7.09 -10.45
N ALA A 200 -37.12 7.10 -9.39
CA ALA A 200 -37.89 8.27 -9.00
C ALA A 200 -37.01 9.45 -8.59
N HIS A 201 -35.97 9.19 -7.80
CA HIS A 201 -34.98 10.18 -7.39
C HIS A 201 -34.25 10.78 -8.60
N ARG A 202 -33.84 9.97 -9.58
CA ARG A 202 -33.19 10.50 -10.79
C ARG A 202 -34.09 11.38 -11.64
N ARG A 203 -35.40 11.11 -11.67
CA ARG A 203 -36.38 11.89 -12.46
C ARG A 203 -36.61 13.30 -11.93
N ILE A 204 -36.42 13.52 -10.63
CA ILE A 204 -36.57 14.86 -10.03
C ILE A 204 -35.29 15.70 -10.16
N LEU A 205 -34.17 15.12 -10.59
CA LEU A 205 -32.94 15.85 -10.90
C LEU A 205 -33.01 16.34 -12.35
N LEU A 206 -33.13 17.65 -12.51
CA LEU A 206 -33.45 18.32 -13.77
C LEU A 206 -32.23 18.42 -14.68
N ASN A 207 -32.45 18.28 -15.99
CA ASN A 207 -31.40 18.42 -16.99
C ASN A 207 -31.02 19.90 -17.17
N PRO A 208 -29.81 20.32 -16.77
CA PRO A 208 -29.41 21.73 -16.82
C PRO A 208 -29.18 22.25 -18.25
N ASN A 209 -29.19 21.37 -19.26
CA ASN A 209 -29.09 21.73 -20.68
C ASN A 209 -30.46 21.81 -21.38
N ASP A 210 -31.56 21.49 -20.68
CA ASP A 210 -32.90 21.57 -21.23
C ASP A 210 -33.36 23.05 -21.25
N PRO A 211 -33.77 23.60 -22.41
CA PRO A 211 -34.25 24.98 -22.51
C PRO A 211 -35.37 25.33 -21.53
N ASP A 212 -36.28 24.39 -21.26
CA ASP A 212 -37.41 24.64 -20.34
C ASP A 212 -36.94 24.71 -18.88
N VAL A 213 -35.96 23.88 -18.50
CA VAL A 213 -35.32 23.93 -17.18
C VAL A 213 -34.53 25.21 -17.00
N ILE A 214 -33.80 25.66 -18.03
CA ILE A 214 -33.03 26.91 -18.00
C ILE A 214 -33.99 28.11 -17.84
N ALA A 215 -35.10 28.13 -18.59
CA ALA A 215 -36.10 29.17 -18.49
C ALA A 215 -36.76 29.18 -17.09
N GLY A 216 -37.11 28.01 -16.56
CA GLY A 216 -37.65 27.85 -15.21
C GLY A 216 -36.68 28.31 -14.12
N ALA A 217 -35.41 27.89 -14.18
CA ALA A 217 -34.36 28.29 -13.24
C ALA A 217 -34.19 29.82 -13.20
N ARG A 218 -34.18 30.48 -14.37
CA ARG A 218 -34.13 31.95 -14.45
C ARG A 218 -35.37 32.61 -13.88
N ALA A 219 -36.55 32.05 -14.11
CA ALA A 219 -37.81 32.55 -13.56
C ALA A 219 -37.85 32.45 -12.03
N GLU A 220 -37.18 31.44 -11.46
CA GLU A 220 -37.00 31.26 -10.01
C GLU A 220 -35.84 32.08 -9.41
N GLY A 221 -35.14 32.87 -10.23
CA GLY A 221 -34.06 33.75 -9.78
C GLY A 221 -32.70 33.07 -9.61
N ILE A 222 -32.48 31.89 -10.20
CA ILE A 222 -31.17 31.24 -10.20
C ILE A 222 -30.23 31.97 -11.18
N PRO A 223 -29.04 32.43 -10.74
CA PRO A 223 -28.10 33.16 -11.60
C PRO A 223 -27.59 32.32 -12.77
N ASP A 224 -27.23 32.98 -13.88
CA ASP A 224 -26.67 32.30 -15.07
C ASP A 224 -25.37 31.54 -14.72
N GLU A 225 -24.51 32.06 -13.83
CA GLU A 225 -23.30 31.36 -13.36
C GLU A 225 -23.65 30.00 -12.71
N TRP A 226 -24.73 29.93 -11.94
CA TRP A 226 -25.20 28.71 -11.30
C TRP A 226 -25.74 27.71 -12.33
N ILE A 227 -26.46 28.19 -13.34
CA ILE A 227 -26.95 27.37 -14.45
C ILE A 227 -25.77 26.79 -15.24
N GLU A 228 -24.77 27.62 -15.58
CA GLU A 228 -23.54 27.18 -16.27
C GLU A 228 -22.73 26.18 -15.43
N ALA A 229 -22.64 26.39 -14.11
CA ALA A 229 -22.01 25.44 -13.21
C ALA A 229 -22.78 24.10 -13.13
N ALA A 230 -24.11 24.14 -13.15
CA ALA A 230 -24.94 22.94 -13.23
C ALA A 230 -24.75 22.19 -14.56
N GLN A 231 -24.65 22.90 -15.68
CA GLN A 231 -24.37 22.32 -17.01
C GLN A 231 -23.02 21.59 -17.07
N ARG A 232 -22.02 22.08 -16.33
CA ARG A 232 -20.69 21.47 -16.21
C ARG A 232 -20.57 20.51 -15.00
N SER A 233 -21.67 20.20 -14.32
CA SER A 233 -21.63 19.45 -13.07
C SER A 233 -21.13 18.01 -13.27
N PRO A 234 -20.02 17.61 -12.64
CA PRO A 234 -19.57 16.22 -12.68
C PRO A 234 -20.53 15.30 -11.95
N VAL A 235 -21.25 15.81 -10.94
CA VAL A 235 -22.22 15.06 -10.15
C VAL A 235 -23.43 14.71 -11.01
N TYR A 236 -24.01 15.69 -11.72
CA TYR A 236 -25.12 15.43 -12.65
C TYR A 236 -24.71 14.43 -13.75
N ALA A 237 -23.51 14.60 -14.31
CA ALA A 237 -22.99 13.69 -15.33
C ALA A 237 -22.87 12.24 -14.82
N LEU A 238 -22.32 12.02 -13.62
CA LEU A 238 -22.17 10.69 -13.04
C LEU A 238 -23.52 10.02 -12.70
N ILE A 239 -24.53 10.81 -12.32
CA ILE A 239 -25.87 10.33 -11.92
C ILE A 239 -26.77 10.09 -13.14
N ASN A 240 -26.94 11.09 -14.02
CA ASN A 240 -27.97 11.07 -15.07
C ASN A 240 -27.41 10.79 -16.47
N THR A 241 -26.20 11.24 -16.79
CA THR A 241 -25.57 11.03 -18.11
C THR A 241 -24.93 9.64 -18.21
N TYR A 242 -23.97 9.34 -17.34
CA TYR A 242 -23.26 8.06 -17.32
C TYR A 242 -23.98 7.00 -16.46
N GLN A 243 -24.81 7.46 -15.51
CA GLN A 243 -25.57 6.62 -14.57
C GLN A 243 -24.69 5.52 -13.96
N VAL A 244 -23.58 5.94 -13.36
CA VAL A 244 -22.63 5.11 -12.61
C VAL A 244 -22.61 5.43 -11.12
N ALA A 245 -23.20 6.57 -10.72
CA ALA A 245 -23.39 6.92 -9.32
C ALA A 245 -24.79 6.48 -8.83
N LEU A 246 -24.85 5.96 -7.61
CA LEU A 246 -26.06 5.47 -6.94
C LEU A 246 -26.23 6.11 -5.55
N PRO A 247 -27.45 6.33 -5.07
CA PRO A 247 -27.69 6.89 -3.74
C PRO A 247 -27.37 5.86 -2.64
N LEU A 248 -27.05 6.30 -1.43
CA LEU A 248 -26.90 5.39 -0.29
C LEU A 248 -28.23 5.19 0.46
N HIS A 249 -28.66 3.94 0.61
CA HIS A 249 -29.90 3.54 1.27
C HIS A 249 -31.12 4.37 0.82
N PRO A 250 -31.51 4.32 -0.48
CA PRO A 250 -32.67 5.04 -0.98
C PRO A 250 -33.97 4.69 -0.24
N GLU A 251 -34.11 3.46 0.25
CA GLU A 251 -35.24 2.94 1.05
C GLU A 251 -35.50 3.71 2.35
N PHE A 252 -34.54 4.51 2.81
CA PHE A 252 -34.77 5.46 3.90
C PHE A 252 -35.66 6.64 3.52
N ARG A 253 -35.98 6.80 2.22
CA ARG A 253 -36.94 7.78 1.69
C ARG A 253 -36.60 9.24 2.00
N THR A 254 -35.34 9.49 2.35
CA THR A 254 -34.86 10.85 2.62
C THR A 254 -34.43 11.58 1.35
N VAL A 255 -34.31 10.88 0.22
CA VAL A 255 -33.82 11.44 -1.06
C VAL A 255 -32.40 12.02 -0.88
N PRO A 256 -31.38 11.16 -0.67
CA PRO A 256 -30.03 11.56 -0.24
C PRO A 256 -29.19 12.19 -1.37
N MET A 257 -28.45 13.27 -1.09
CA MET A 257 -27.70 14.01 -2.10
C MET A 257 -26.18 13.71 -2.13
N VAL A 258 -25.71 12.69 -1.40
CA VAL A 258 -24.35 12.15 -1.58
C VAL A 258 -24.44 10.77 -2.22
N TRP A 259 -23.81 10.64 -3.39
CA TRP A 259 -23.93 9.46 -4.25
C TRP A 259 -22.59 8.75 -4.39
N TYR A 260 -22.64 7.46 -4.66
CA TYR A 260 -21.51 6.53 -4.62
C TYR A 260 -21.41 5.77 -5.93
N ILE A 261 -20.19 5.59 -6.42
CA ILE A 261 -19.89 4.66 -7.51
C ILE A 261 -19.48 3.32 -6.85
N PRO A 262 -20.22 2.23 -7.06
CA PRO A 262 -19.87 0.92 -6.51
C PRO A 262 -18.45 0.47 -6.94
N PRO A 263 -17.67 -0.15 -6.04
CA PRO A 263 -16.31 -0.56 -6.34
C PRO A 263 -16.29 -1.78 -7.28
N LEU A 264 -15.37 -1.76 -8.25
CA LEU A 264 -14.98 -2.97 -8.96
C LEU A 264 -14.08 -3.82 -8.05
N SER A 265 -14.57 -4.99 -7.62
CA SER A 265 -13.76 -6.02 -6.94
C SER A 265 -12.67 -6.55 -7.88
N PRO A 266 -11.54 -7.10 -7.39
CA PRO A 266 -10.56 -7.76 -8.24
C PRO A 266 -11.21 -8.88 -9.07
N VAL A 267 -11.39 -8.61 -10.35
CA VAL A 267 -11.97 -9.52 -11.36
C VAL A 267 -10.89 -10.43 -11.95
N VAL A 268 -9.68 -9.89 -12.05
CA VAL A 268 -8.63 -10.37 -12.95
C VAL A 268 -7.94 -11.64 -12.43
N ASP A 269 -7.83 -11.80 -11.10
CA ASP A 269 -7.14 -12.94 -10.48
C ASP A 269 -7.89 -14.28 -10.58
N ALA A 270 -9.22 -14.23 -10.78
CA ALA A 270 -10.04 -15.44 -10.93
C ALA A 270 -9.93 -16.03 -12.34
N ILE A 271 -9.93 -15.18 -13.38
CA ILE A 271 -9.97 -15.60 -14.79
C ILE A 271 -8.58 -15.80 -15.40
N GLY A 272 -7.56 -15.07 -14.92
CA GLY A 272 -6.18 -15.27 -15.36
C GLY A 272 -5.60 -16.67 -15.05
N ARG A 273 -6.30 -17.49 -14.25
CA ARG A 273 -5.91 -18.87 -13.91
C ARG A 273 -6.08 -19.85 -15.08
N ASP A 274 -6.99 -19.56 -16.01
CA ASP A 274 -7.32 -20.45 -17.13
C ASP A 274 -6.68 -20.01 -18.47
N GLY A 275 -5.79 -19.02 -18.45
CA GLY A 275 -5.09 -18.53 -19.64
C GLY A 275 -5.92 -17.62 -20.56
N HIS A 276 -7.10 -17.20 -20.13
CA HIS A 276 -7.94 -16.22 -20.82
C HIS A 276 -7.57 -14.78 -20.43
N ASP A 277 -7.70 -13.86 -21.37
CA ASP A 277 -7.47 -12.43 -21.13
C ASP A 277 -8.61 -11.85 -20.27
N GLY A 278 -8.33 -11.62 -18.98
CA GLY A 278 -9.31 -11.16 -18.01
C GLY A 278 -9.81 -9.72 -18.21
N GLU A 279 -9.26 -8.99 -19.18
CA GLU A 279 -9.74 -7.66 -19.59
C GLU A 279 -10.34 -7.65 -21.01
N ASP A 280 -10.53 -8.81 -21.63
CA ASP A 280 -11.36 -8.95 -22.84
C ASP A 280 -12.85 -8.85 -22.49
N LEU A 281 -13.66 -8.20 -23.34
CA LEU A 281 -15.05 -7.84 -23.04
C LEU A 281 -15.92 -9.08 -22.72
N GLY A 282 -15.77 -10.16 -23.50
CA GLY A 282 -16.53 -11.39 -23.29
C GLY A 282 -16.21 -12.06 -21.94
N ASN A 283 -14.93 -12.01 -21.54
CA ASN A 283 -14.47 -12.56 -20.27
C ASN A 283 -14.84 -11.65 -19.10
N LEU A 284 -14.72 -10.34 -19.25
CA LEU A 284 -15.00 -9.34 -18.21
C LEU A 284 -16.49 -9.30 -17.84
N PHE A 285 -17.39 -9.45 -18.81
CA PHE A 285 -18.83 -9.57 -18.54
C PHE A 285 -19.23 -10.93 -17.96
N GLY A 286 -18.57 -12.03 -18.38
CA GLY A 286 -18.71 -13.34 -17.72
C GLY A 286 -18.18 -13.34 -16.29
N ALA A 287 -17.21 -12.47 -16.00
CA ALA A 287 -16.56 -12.32 -14.70
C ALA A 287 -17.37 -11.55 -13.65
N LEU A 288 -18.37 -10.75 -14.06
CA LEU A 288 -19.17 -9.96 -13.12
C LEU A 288 -19.90 -10.86 -12.11
N GLY A 289 -20.31 -12.06 -12.54
CA GLY A 289 -20.87 -13.09 -11.65
C GLY A 289 -19.84 -13.77 -10.73
N ALA A 290 -18.54 -13.52 -10.93
CA ALA A 290 -17.42 -14.08 -10.15
C ALA A 290 -16.70 -13.03 -9.29
N LEU A 291 -17.27 -11.82 -9.17
CA LEU A 291 -16.76 -10.79 -8.26
C LEU A 291 -16.71 -11.32 -6.82
N ARG A 292 -15.64 -10.98 -6.09
CA ARG A 292 -15.55 -11.36 -4.67
C ARG A 292 -16.56 -10.61 -3.81
N ILE A 293 -16.88 -9.37 -4.17
CA ILE A 293 -17.95 -8.61 -3.52
C ILE A 293 -19.29 -9.09 -4.08
N PRO A 294 -20.20 -9.64 -3.25
CA PRO A 294 -21.53 -10.04 -3.69
C PRO A 294 -22.31 -8.83 -4.22
N ILE A 295 -22.91 -8.97 -5.41
CA ILE A 295 -23.72 -7.89 -6.02
C ILE A 295 -24.94 -7.58 -5.14
N GLU A 296 -25.51 -8.59 -4.50
CA GLU A 296 -26.62 -8.48 -3.56
C GLU A 296 -26.27 -7.57 -2.37
N TYR A 297 -25.02 -7.61 -1.89
CA TYR A 297 -24.56 -6.74 -0.81
C TYR A 297 -24.48 -5.27 -1.27
N LEU A 298 -23.94 -5.03 -2.47
CA LEU A 298 -23.93 -3.69 -3.06
C LEU A 298 -25.35 -3.18 -3.34
N ALA A 299 -26.25 -4.05 -3.79
CA ALA A 299 -27.64 -3.69 -4.06
C ALA A 299 -28.40 -3.32 -2.79
N GLY A 300 -28.18 -4.06 -1.69
CA GLY A 300 -28.72 -3.72 -0.37
C GLY A 300 -28.27 -2.35 0.14
N LEU A 301 -27.07 -1.89 -0.23
CA LEU A 301 -26.57 -0.55 0.12
C LEU A 301 -27.08 0.56 -0.80
N PHE A 302 -27.15 0.31 -2.11
CA PHE A 302 -27.24 1.40 -3.09
C PHE A 302 -28.55 1.46 -3.88
N THR A 303 -29.33 0.38 -3.90
CA THR A 303 -30.49 0.24 -4.81
C THR A 303 -31.68 -0.46 -4.16
N ALA A 304 -31.76 -0.47 -2.83
CA ALA A 304 -32.80 -1.16 -2.08
C ALA A 304 -32.98 -2.63 -2.51
N GLY A 305 -31.87 -3.31 -2.82
CA GLY A 305 -31.83 -4.72 -3.20
C GLY A 305 -31.94 -5.00 -4.70
N ASP A 306 -32.13 -3.99 -5.56
CA ASP A 306 -32.15 -4.20 -7.02
C ASP A 306 -30.74 -4.43 -7.59
N THR A 307 -30.40 -5.69 -7.84
CA THR A 307 -29.10 -6.11 -8.38
C THR A 307 -28.90 -5.70 -9.84
N THR A 308 -29.97 -5.52 -10.61
CA THR A 308 -29.88 -5.22 -12.05
C THR A 308 -29.26 -3.85 -12.31
N VAL A 309 -29.59 -2.88 -11.46
CA VAL A 309 -29.03 -1.53 -11.52
C VAL A 309 -27.54 -1.55 -11.18
N VAL A 310 -27.15 -2.25 -10.12
CA VAL A 310 -25.72 -2.38 -9.74
C VAL A 310 -24.93 -3.09 -10.84
N GLU A 311 -25.47 -4.17 -11.40
CA GLU A 311 -24.84 -4.90 -12.51
C GLU A 311 -24.63 -3.98 -13.72
N SER A 312 -25.63 -3.16 -14.08
CA SER A 312 -25.51 -2.18 -15.18
C SER A 312 -24.37 -1.18 -14.95
N VAL A 313 -24.24 -0.66 -13.72
CA VAL A 313 -23.14 0.24 -13.35
C VAL A 313 -21.78 -0.45 -13.49
N LEU A 314 -21.63 -1.65 -12.93
CA LEU A 314 -20.39 -2.41 -13.00
C LEU A 314 -20.03 -2.75 -14.45
N ARG A 315 -21.02 -3.07 -15.30
CA ARG A 315 -20.85 -3.27 -16.74
C ARG A 315 -20.29 -2.03 -17.44
N ARG A 316 -20.80 -0.83 -17.13
CA ARG A 316 -20.29 0.44 -17.70
C ARG A 316 -18.85 0.72 -17.30
N LEU A 317 -18.51 0.52 -16.02
CA LEU A 317 -17.14 0.70 -15.53
C LEU A 317 -16.17 -0.33 -16.15
N ALA A 318 -16.63 -1.58 -16.31
CA ALA A 318 -15.90 -2.64 -17.00
C ALA A 318 -15.66 -2.31 -18.48
N ALA A 319 -16.70 -1.87 -19.20
CA ALA A 319 -16.60 -1.45 -20.60
C ALA A 319 -15.61 -0.30 -20.79
N MET A 320 -15.64 0.71 -19.90
CA MET A 320 -14.66 1.80 -19.91
C MET A 320 -13.23 1.30 -19.74
N ARG A 321 -12.98 0.39 -18.80
CA ARG A 321 -11.64 -0.20 -18.61
C ARG A 321 -11.17 -0.96 -19.86
N SER A 322 -12.04 -1.79 -20.43
CA SER A 322 -11.73 -2.56 -21.64
C SER A 322 -11.42 -1.64 -22.83
N TYR A 323 -12.26 -0.63 -23.07
CA TYR A 323 -12.08 0.32 -24.16
C TYR A 323 -10.80 1.16 -24.00
N MET A 324 -10.54 1.69 -22.81
CA MET A 324 -9.34 2.49 -22.54
C MET A 324 -8.05 1.68 -22.58
N ARG A 325 -8.12 0.36 -22.31
CA ARG A 325 -6.98 -0.54 -22.46
C ARG A 325 -6.50 -0.60 -23.91
N ASP A 326 -7.42 -0.72 -24.87
CA ASP A 326 -7.04 -0.74 -26.29
C ASP A 326 -6.34 0.56 -26.70
N ILE A 327 -6.88 1.71 -26.27
CA ILE A 327 -6.26 3.03 -26.48
C ILE A 327 -4.85 3.07 -25.86
N ASN A 328 -4.71 2.66 -24.59
CA ASN A 328 -3.44 2.73 -23.87
C ASN A 328 -2.38 1.76 -24.41
N LEU A 329 -2.79 0.65 -25.03
CA LEU A 329 -1.90 -0.32 -25.67
C LEU A 329 -1.62 0.00 -27.14
N GLY A 330 -2.17 1.10 -27.67
CA GLY A 330 -2.03 1.48 -29.09
C GLY A 330 -2.73 0.53 -30.06
N ARG A 331 -3.75 -0.20 -29.58
CA ARG A 331 -4.60 -1.08 -30.39
C ARG A 331 -5.71 -0.26 -31.05
N PRO A 332 -6.27 -0.73 -32.18
CA PRO A 332 -7.48 -0.12 -32.75
C PRO A 332 -8.62 -0.12 -31.72
N THR A 333 -9.36 0.99 -31.63
CA THR A 333 -10.54 1.05 -30.77
C THR A 333 -11.62 0.10 -31.29
N GLN A 334 -12.44 -0.38 -30.36
CA GLN A 334 -13.52 -1.33 -30.65
C GLN A 334 -14.87 -0.68 -30.28
N PRO A 335 -15.57 -0.02 -31.21
CA PRO A 335 -16.79 0.77 -30.92
C PRO A 335 -17.93 -0.06 -30.31
N HIS A 336 -18.00 -1.35 -30.61
CA HIS A 336 -18.99 -2.25 -30.05
C HIS A 336 -18.91 -2.39 -28.51
N ILE A 337 -17.76 -2.05 -27.90
CA ILE A 337 -17.57 -2.11 -26.44
C ILE A 337 -18.44 -1.04 -25.74
N PRO A 338 -18.29 0.27 -26.04
CA PRO A 338 -19.23 1.30 -25.58
C PRO A 338 -20.70 1.00 -25.93
N GLU A 339 -20.98 0.56 -27.16
CA GLU A 339 -22.34 0.28 -27.63
C GLU A 339 -23.04 -0.80 -26.79
N SER A 340 -22.30 -1.82 -26.32
CA SER A 340 -22.82 -2.90 -25.49
C SER A 340 -23.41 -2.44 -24.15
N VAL A 341 -23.02 -1.25 -23.67
CA VAL A 341 -23.53 -0.63 -22.44
C VAL A 341 -24.35 0.62 -22.70
N GLY A 342 -24.74 0.86 -23.96
CA GLY A 342 -25.55 1.99 -24.39
C GLY A 342 -24.82 3.34 -24.33
N MET A 343 -23.50 3.34 -24.52
CA MET A 343 -22.67 4.55 -24.50
C MET A 343 -21.96 4.75 -25.84
N THR A 344 -21.66 5.99 -26.20
CA THR A 344 -20.77 6.30 -27.32
C THR A 344 -19.30 6.22 -26.91
N GLU A 345 -18.39 6.11 -27.88
CA GLU A 345 -16.94 6.21 -27.65
C GLU A 345 -16.58 7.49 -26.90
N GLU A 346 -17.16 8.62 -27.30
CA GLU A 346 -16.96 9.92 -26.65
C GLU A 346 -17.45 9.91 -25.20
N GLN A 347 -18.62 9.34 -24.93
CA GLN A 347 -19.14 9.24 -23.56
C GLN A 347 -18.23 8.40 -22.66
N ILE A 348 -17.70 7.28 -23.16
CA ILE A 348 -16.74 6.45 -22.42
C ILE A 348 -15.43 7.22 -22.18
N TYR A 349 -14.93 7.94 -23.17
CA TYR A 349 -13.72 8.76 -23.01
C TYR A 349 -13.90 9.88 -21.99
N GLN A 350 -15.04 10.59 -22.03
CA GLN A 350 -15.35 11.65 -21.06
C GLN A 350 -15.56 11.10 -19.64
N MET A 351 -16.18 9.93 -19.51
CA MET A 351 -16.29 9.24 -18.23
C MET A 351 -14.90 8.84 -17.70
N TYR A 352 -14.00 8.34 -18.56
CA TYR A 352 -12.61 8.06 -18.21
C TYR A 352 -11.86 9.33 -17.80
N ARG A 353 -12.04 10.43 -18.52
CA ARG A 353 -11.45 11.73 -18.17
C ARG A 353 -11.86 12.14 -16.76
N LEU A 354 -13.16 12.05 -16.45
CA LEU A 354 -13.67 12.43 -15.14
C LEU A 354 -13.19 11.50 -14.02
N LEU A 355 -13.20 10.18 -14.23
CA LEU A 355 -12.89 9.18 -13.20
C LEU A 355 -11.39 8.89 -13.03
N ALA A 356 -10.60 8.92 -14.11
CA ALA A 356 -9.19 8.53 -14.09
C ALA A 356 -8.23 9.72 -14.13
N LEU A 357 -8.44 10.70 -15.02
CA LEU A 357 -7.60 11.91 -15.04
C LEU A 357 -7.99 12.83 -13.89
N ALA A 358 -9.30 12.99 -13.68
CA ALA A 358 -9.94 13.61 -12.53
C ALA A 358 -9.36 14.98 -12.21
N LYS A 359 -9.24 15.88 -13.21
CA LYS A 359 -8.66 17.22 -13.00
C LYS A 359 -9.40 18.00 -11.90
N TYR A 360 -8.70 18.88 -11.19
CA TYR A 360 -9.23 19.53 -9.99
C TYR A 360 -10.49 20.35 -10.31
N GLU A 361 -10.43 21.15 -11.36
CA GLU A 361 -11.49 21.99 -11.90
C GLU A 361 -12.67 21.21 -12.48
N GLU A 362 -12.46 19.95 -12.86
CA GLU A 362 -13.52 19.04 -13.33
C GLU A 362 -14.16 18.27 -12.18
N ARG A 363 -13.42 18.05 -11.07
CA ARG A 363 -13.97 17.43 -9.86
C ARG A 363 -14.83 18.38 -9.05
N TYR A 364 -14.45 19.65 -8.99
CA TYR A 364 -15.08 20.64 -8.11
C TYR A 364 -15.60 21.82 -8.92
N VAL A 365 -16.86 21.73 -9.33
CA VAL A 365 -17.57 22.78 -10.07
C VAL A 365 -18.56 23.43 -9.11
N ILE A 366 -18.10 24.46 -8.40
CA ILE A 366 -18.82 25.10 -7.31
C ILE A 366 -18.85 26.62 -7.60
N PRO A 367 -20.03 27.20 -7.89
CA PRO A 367 -20.15 28.64 -8.05
C PRO A 367 -20.14 29.34 -6.69
N THR A 368 -19.99 30.66 -6.69
CA THR A 368 -20.17 31.48 -5.49
C THR A 368 -21.65 31.63 -5.16
N ALA A 369 -22.02 31.55 -3.88
CA ALA A 369 -23.42 31.63 -3.45
C ALA A 369 -23.98 33.06 -3.43
N TYR A 370 -23.11 34.06 -3.43
CA TYR A 370 -23.47 35.47 -3.45
C TYR A 370 -22.67 36.16 -4.55
N GLU A 371 -23.35 36.84 -5.47
CA GLU A 371 -22.73 37.98 -6.15
C GLU A 371 -22.51 39.05 -5.08
N LEU A 372 -21.30 39.61 -5.01
CA LEU A 372 -21.04 40.80 -4.22
C LEU A 372 -21.81 41.94 -4.87
N ASP A 373 -23.08 42.10 -4.51
CA ASP A 373 -23.84 43.28 -4.91
C ASP A 373 -23.13 44.49 -4.30
N GLY A 374 -22.51 45.30 -5.16
CA GLY A 374 -21.51 46.29 -4.77
C GLY A 374 -22.00 47.35 -3.78
N ASP A 375 -23.32 47.46 -3.61
CA ASP A 375 -24.00 48.41 -2.75
C ASP A 375 -24.43 47.81 -1.39
N ALA A 376 -24.32 46.49 -1.19
CA ALA A 376 -24.77 45.79 0.03
C ALA A 376 -23.60 45.34 0.94
N VAL A 377 -22.37 45.78 0.67
CA VAL A 377 -21.25 45.66 1.61
C VAL A 377 -21.25 46.87 2.55
N GLU A 378 -22.34 47.04 3.31
CA GLU A 378 -22.29 47.90 4.50
C GLU A 378 -21.44 47.18 5.55
N GLU A 379 -20.23 47.74 5.76
CA GLU A 379 -19.17 47.35 6.69
C GLU A 379 -18.28 46.14 6.32
N ALA A 380 -17.01 46.46 6.02
CA ALA A 380 -15.85 45.57 6.07
C ALA A 380 -15.49 45.16 7.53
N GLY A 381 -16.50 44.81 8.34
CA GLY A 381 -16.36 44.42 9.73
C GLY A 381 -17.25 43.21 10.04
N CYS A 382 -16.67 42.03 10.15
CA CYS A 382 -17.37 40.87 10.69
C CYS A 382 -17.74 41.16 12.17
N SER A 383 -19.03 41.11 12.50
CA SER A 383 -19.66 41.70 13.70
C SER A 383 -19.48 40.94 15.03
N LEU A 384 -18.25 40.53 15.35
CA LEU A 384 -17.90 40.00 16.69
C LEU A 384 -16.93 40.92 17.46
N SER A 385 -16.71 42.13 16.96
CA SER A 385 -15.64 43.02 17.43
C SER A 385 -16.09 44.03 18.51
N PHE A 386 -17.37 44.03 18.89
CA PHE A 386 -17.91 44.94 19.91
C PHE A 386 -18.91 44.25 20.84
N ASP A 387 -18.90 44.69 22.10
CA ASP A 387 -19.86 44.26 23.12
C ASP A 387 -21.31 44.54 22.66
N GLY A 388 -22.17 43.52 22.71
CA GLY A 388 -23.58 43.61 22.31
C GLY A 388 -23.88 43.33 20.83
N GLY A 389 -22.91 42.90 20.02
CA GLY A 389 -23.14 42.44 18.65
C GLY A 389 -23.92 41.11 18.56
N PRO A 390 -24.48 40.75 17.38
CA PRO A 390 -25.22 39.50 17.19
C PRO A 390 -24.33 38.29 17.53
N GLY A 391 -24.64 37.57 18.60
CA GLY A 391 -23.86 36.41 19.09
C GLY A 391 -23.18 36.60 20.46
N MET A 392 -23.15 37.82 21.01
CA MET A 392 -22.69 38.08 22.38
C MET A 392 -23.86 37.93 23.37
N TYR A 393 -24.03 36.73 23.92
CA TYR A 393 -24.94 36.51 25.05
C TYR A 393 -24.45 37.27 26.28
N GLY A 394 -25.37 37.92 27.02
CA GLY A 394 -25.06 38.54 28.31
C GLY A 394 -24.37 37.54 29.25
N SER A 395 -23.27 37.98 29.85
CA SER A 395 -22.39 37.18 30.71
C SER A 395 -23.15 36.38 31.78
N GLY A 396 -23.29 35.07 31.54
CA GLY A 396 -23.71 34.12 32.56
C GLY A 396 -22.57 33.79 33.53
N PRO A 397 -22.86 33.21 34.71
CA PRO A 397 -21.90 32.99 35.80
C PRO A 397 -20.81 31.93 35.51
N PHE A 398 -20.74 31.38 34.29
CA PHE A 398 -19.73 30.41 33.88
C PHE A 398 -19.01 30.94 32.64
N GLY A 399 -17.79 31.44 32.85
CA GLY A 399 -17.01 32.25 31.92
C GLY A 399 -16.61 31.63 30.58
N GLU A 400 -16.08 32.52 29.73
CA GLU A 400 -15.69 32.36 28.34
C GLU A 400 -14.48 31.44 28.16
N ALA A 401 -14.70 30.29 27.53
CA ALA A 401 -13.62 29.40 27.09
C ALA A 401 -13.90 28.90 25.67
N SER A 402 -13.78 29.83 24.72
CA SER A 402 -13.62 29.57 23.29
C SER A 402 -12.66 30.63 22.77
N GLY A 403 -11.44 30.23 22.42
CA GLY A 403 -10.41 31.13 21.92
C GLY A 403 -10.89 31.92 20.70
N GLY A 404 -10.47 33.18 20.62
CA GLY A 404 -10.92 34.11 19.59
C GLY A 404 -10.57 33.66 18.17
N PRO A 405 -11.44 33.93 17.18
CA PRO A 405 -11.15 33.65 15.78
C PRO A 405 -10.16 34.66 15.19
N VAL A 406 -9.24 34.17 14.35
CA VAL A 406 -8.36 34.99 13.52
C VAL A 406 -9.13 35.37 12.24
N PRO A 407 -9.19 36.65 11.84
CA PRO A 407 -9.87 37.04 10.61
C PRO A 407 -9.11 36.48 9.40
N VAL A 408 -9.79 35.66 8.60
CA VAL A 408 -9.31 35.23 7.27
C VAL A 408 -10.17 35.95 6.25
N ALA A 409 -9.62 36.99 5.60
CA ALA A 409 -10.32 37.72 4.55
C ALA A 409 -10.60 36.80 3.35
N VAL A 410 -11.77 36.96 2.71
CA VAL A 410 -12.21 36.21 1.51
C VAL A 410 -11.17 36.25 0.38
N GLU A 411 -10.40 37.35 0.26
CA GLU A 411 -9.25 37.45 -0.65
C GLU A 411 -8.17 36.39 -0.42
N THR A 412 -7.96 35.97 0.83
CA THR A 412 -6.98 34.92 1.19
C THR A 412 -7.40 33.57 0.61
N PHE A 413 -8.70 33.32 0.52
CA PHE A 413 -9.27 32.08 -0.02
C PHE A 413 -9.21 32.04 -1.56
N HIS A 414 -9.50 33.15 -2.25
CA HIS A 414 -9.34 33.25 -3.71
C HIS A 414 -7.87 33.20 -4.13
N ALA A 415 -6.96 33.82 -3.35
CA ALA A 415 -5.52 33.73 -3.58
C ALA A 415 -4.97 32.31 -3.39
N LEU A 416 -5.53 31.52 -2.46
CA LEU A 416 -5.18 30.11 -2.29
C LEU A 416 -5.65 29.27 -3.49
N ARG A 417 -6.90 29.48 -3.94
CA ARG A 417 -7.49 28.82 -5.12
C ARG A 417 -6.63 29.06 -6.36
N GLN A 418 -6.28 30.32 -6.65
CA GLN A 418 -5.44 30.67 -7.80
C GLN A 418 -4.07 29.97 -7.77
N ARG A 419 -3.44 29.83 -6.59
CA ARG A 419 -2.16 29.11 -6.44
C ARG A 419 -2.28 27.60 -6.63
N GLN A 420 -3.44 27.03 -6.31
CA GLN A 420 -3.71 25.59 -6.47
C GLN A 420 -4.13 25.23 -7.90
N THR A 421 -4.72 26.17 -8.65
CA THR A 421 -5.21 25.95 -10.02
C THR A 421 -4.26 26.44 -11.11
N SER A 422 -3.17 27.15 -10.78
CA SER A 422 -2.20 27.61 -11.77
C SER A 422 -1.22 26.50 -12.15
N GLU A 423 -1.11 26.18 -13.45
CA GLU A 423 -0.04 25.31 -13.98
C GLU A 423 1.35 25.99 -13.99
N GLY A 424 1.43 27.28 -13.61
CA GLY A 424 2.66 28.07 -13.58
C GLY A 424 3.35 28.07 -12.21
N MET A 425 4.66 27.79 -12.19
CA MET A 425 5.51 28.03 -11.03
C MET A 425 5.58 29.53 -10.74
N ALA A 426 5.11 29.96 -9.58
CA ALA A 426 5.27 31.34 -9.12
C ALA A 426 6.74 31.61 -8.73
N ALA A 427 7.56 31.96 -9.72
CA ALA A 427 8.82 32.68 -9.55
C ALA A 427 9.07 33.52 -10.81
N ASN A 428 8.70 34.80 -10.76
CA ASN A 428 9.02 35.76 -11.81
C ASN A 428 10.38 36.42 -11.50
N ALA A 429 11.16 36.73 -12.54
CA ALA A 429 12.56 37.20 -12.46
C ALA A 429 12.80 38.45 -11.59
N ASN A 430 11.74 39.17 -11.21
CA ASN A 430 11.82 40.44 -10.48
C ASN A 430 11.51 40.35 -8.97
N GLN A 431 11.21 39.17 -8.40
CA GLN A 431 11.00 39.03 -6.94
C GLN A 431 11.56 37.70 -6.39
N PRO A 432 12.81 37.69 -5.87
CA PRO A 432 13.41 36.50 -5.29
C PRO A 432 12.98 36.37 -3.81
N SER A 433 11.85 35.71 -3.55
CA SER A 433 11.44 35.42 -2.17
C SER A 433 12.08 34.12 -1.67
N ARG A 434 12.98 34.27 -0.68
CA ARG A 434 13.37 33.34 0.41
C ARG A 434 13.25 31.83 0.14
N VAL A 435 14.41 31.21 -0.01
CA VAL A 435 14.60 29.75 0.01
C VAL A 435 14.36 29.21 1.42
N ASN A 436 13.47 28.22 1.55
CA ASN A 436 13.35 27.33 2.70
C ASN A 436 13.44 25.88 2.21
N LEU A 437 13.74 24.94 3.12
CA LEU A 437 13.93 23.50 2.90
C LEU A 437 12.85 22.73 2.10
N LEU A 438 11.74 23.36 1.70
CA LEU A 438 10.73 22.78 0.80
C LEU A 438 10.96 23.11 -0.69
N ASN A 439 11.90 24.00 -1.04
CA ASN A 439 12.19 24.44 -2.42
C ASN A 439 13.61 24.07 -2.89
N TRP A 440 14.17 22.95 -2.42
CA TRP A 440 15.50 22.49 -2.83
C TRP A 440 15.40 21.43 -3.94
N ASP A 441 15.99 21.70 -5.12
CA ASP A 441 15.88 20.88 -6.34
C ASP A 441 17.15 20.09 -6.69
N GLY A 442 18.17 20.11 -5.82
CA GLY A 442 19.29 19.16 -5.86
C GLY A 442 20.23 19.24 -7.07
N ARG A 443 20.24 20.34 -7.84
CA ARG A 443 21.10 20.50 -9.03
C ARG A 443 22.09 21.67 -8.97
N GLY A 444 22.80 21.79 -7.85
CA GLY A 444 23.99 22.66 -7.77
C GLY A 444 25.28 21.87 -8.01
N CYS A 445 25.96 22.11 -9.14
CA CYS A 445 27.31 21.59 -9.39
C CYS A 445 28.36 22.63 -8.93
N HIS A 446 29.39 22.17 -8.20
CA HIS A 446 30.55 22.97 -7.81
C HIS A 446 31.55 23.07 -8.97
N PRO A 447 32.20 24.23 -9.21
CA PRO A 447 33.08 24.44 -10.36
C PRO A 447 34.48 23.89 -10.08
N GLU A 448 34.66 22.57 -10.07
CA GLU A 448 36.00 21.95 -9.97
C GLU A 448 36.00 20.49 -10.47
N CYS A 449 35.51 20.26 -11.69
CA CYS A 449 35.72 18.99 -12.39
C CYS A 449 36.27 19.25 -13.79
N SER A 450 37.56 19.54 -13.86
CA SER A 450 38.35 19.45 -15.07
C SER A 450 39.81 19.14 -14.73
N ARG A 451 40.18 17.85 -14.76
CA ARG A 451 41.47 17.38 -15.31
C ARG A 451 41.71 15.87 -15.14
N ALA A 452 42.43 15.38 -16.15
CA ALA A 452 43.31 14.20 -16.19
C ALA A 452 42.69 12.87 -16.63
N GLY A 453 43.03 12.47 -17.86
CA GLY A 453 43.07 11.08 -18.32
C GLY A 453 44.51 10.59 -18.50
N GLY A 454 44.68 9.32 -18.88
CA GLY A 454 45.87 8.79 -19.58
C GLY A 454 46.44 7.45 -19.06
N GLY A 455 46.50 6.45 -19.98
CA GLY A 455 47.46 5.32 -20.08
C GLY A 455 47.22 4.07 -19.22
N ASP A 456 47.48 2.82 -19.63
CA ASP A 456 48.05 2.23 -20.86
C ASP A 456 47.66 0.73 -20.95
N GLU A 457 47.66 0.19 -22.17
CA GLU A 457 47.45 -1.21 -22.55
C GLU A 457 48.78 -2.01 -22.53
N VAL A 458 48.77 -3.26 -22.03
CA VAL A 458 49.90 -4.20 -22.14
C VAL A 458 49.43 -5.55 -22.70
N THR A 459 50.09 -5.99 -23.77
CA THR A 459 49.86 -7.25 -24.49
C THR A 459 50.61 -8.43 -23.86
N ALA A 460 50.02 -9.64 -23.95
CA ALA A 460 50.53 -10.89 -23.38
C ALA A 460 51.35 -11.71 -24.39
N GLY A 461 52.49 -12.24 -23.95
CA GLY A 461 53.33 -13.20 -24.70
C GLY A 461 53.38 -14.58 -24.00
N GLU A 462 53.48 -15.64 -24.81
CA GLU A 462 53.41 -17.07 -24.45
C GLU A 462 54.59 -17.58 -23.60
N ALA A 463 54.35 -18.63 -22.79
CA ALA A 463 55.24 -19.16 -21.75
C ALA A 463 55.67 -20.64 -21.97
N THR A 464 56.92 -20.97 -21.60
CA THR A 464 57.62 -22.27 -21.76
C THR A 464 57.47 -23.23 -20.54
N PRO A 465 57.95 -24.50 -20.57
CA PRO A 465 57.63 -25.53 -19.57
C PRO A 465 58.09 -25.29 -18.11
N GLU A 466 59.23 -24.62 -17.87
CA GLU A 466 59.62 -24.18 -16.50
C GLU A 466 58.67 -23.11 -15.96
N VAL A 467 58.12 -22.29 -16.87
CA VAL A 467 57.11 -21.30 -16.52
C VAL A 467 55.82 -22.00 -16.10
N ASN A 468 55.48 -23.19 -16.62
CA ASN A 468 54.29 -23.94 -16.18
C ASN A 468 54.36 -24.45 -14.73
N GLU A 469 55.55 -24.80 -14.22
CA GLU A 469 55.73 -25.24 -12.84
C GLU A 469 55.69 -24.05 -11.87
N VAL A 470 56.32 -22.93 -12.23
CA VAL A 470 56.24 -21.66 -11.50
C VAL A 470 54.83 -21.05 -11.58
N LEU A 471 54.16 -21.13 -12.74
CA LEU A 471 52.77 -20.72 -12.95
C LEU A 471 51.83 -21.58 -12.12
N GLY A 472 52.07 -22.89 -12.00
CA GLY A 472 51.27 -23.80 -11.18
C GLY A 472 51.29 -23.41 -9.70
N LYS A 473 52.48 -23.18 -9.13
CA LYS A 473 52.63 -22.67 -7.76
C LYS A 473 51.97 -21.29 -7.58
N THR A 474 52.28 -20.36 -8.49
CA THR A 474 51.78 -18.98 -8.43
C THR A 474 50.26 -18.93 -8.57
N PHE A 475 49.67 -19.81 -9.38
CA PHE A 475 48.23 -19.95 -9.52
C PHE A 475 47.57 -20.33 -8.18
N TRP A 476 48.12 -21.33 -7.48
CA TRP A 476 47.60 -21.78 -6.19
C TRP A 476 47.88 -20.82 -5.03
N ASP A 477 48.83 -19.91 -5.20
CA ASP A 477 49.07 -18.81 -4.26
C ASP A 477 48.11 -17.64 -4.50
N VAL A 478 47.88 -17.25 -5.75
CA VAL A 478 47.19 -15.99 -6.11
C VAL A 478 45.68 -16.17 -6.26
N VAL A 479 45.23 -17.20 -6.98
CA VAL A 479 43.81 -17.37 -7.34
C VAL A 479 42.88 -17.44 -6.13
N PRO A 480 43.22 -18.12 -5.02
CA PRO A 480 42.37 -18.10 -3.84
C PRO A 480 42.12 -16.68 -3.30
N TYR A 481 43.12 -15.80 -3.30
CA TYR A 481 42.94 -14.41 -2.86
C TYR A 481 42.11 -13.59 -3.84
N VAL A 482 42.27 -13.80 -5.15
CA VAL A 482 41.42 -13.17 -6.16
C VAL A 482 39.95 -13.58 -5.95
N VAL A 483 39.71 -14.88 -5.75
CA VAL A 483 38.35 -15.40 -5.47
C VAL A 483 37.81 -14.85 -4.16
N LEU A 484 38.61 -14.81 -3.08
CA LEU A 484 38.21 -14.20 -1.81
C LEU A 484 37.87 -12.71 -1.96
N ALA A 485 38.65 -11.96 -2.74
CA ALA A 485 38.38 -10.56 -3.03
C ALA A 485 37.06 -10.39 -3.80
N ILE A 486 36.81 -11.22 -4.82
CA ILE A 486 35.54 -11.22 -5.56
C ILE A 486 34.36 -11.54 -4.64
N VAL A 487 34.47 -12.58 -3.80
CA VAL A 487 33.42 -12.94 -2.85
C VAL A 487 33.17 -11.82 -1.85
N ALA A 488 34.22 -11.24 -1.26
CA ALA A 488 34.09 -10.19 -0.26
C ALA A 488 33.51 -8.91 -0.86
N VAL A 489 34.12 -8.39 -1.92
CA VAL A 489 33.71 -7.13 -2.57
C VAL A 489 32.35 -7.30 -3.25
N GLY A 490 32.14 -8.39 -3.98
CA GLY A 490 30.87 -8.67 -4.65
C GLY A 490 29.71 -8.85 -3.67
N THR A 491 29.93 -9.56 -2.56
CA THR A 491 28.91 -9.74 -1.52
C THR A 491 28.60 -8.42 -0.81
N TRP A 492 29.63 -7.64 -0.46
CA TRP A 492 29.46 -6.30 0.13
C TRP A 492 28.69 -5.36 -0.79
N TRP A 493 29.09 -5.28 -2.06
CA TRP A 493 28.45 -4.44 -3.06
C TRP A 493 26.98 -4.84 -3.23
N ARG A 494 26.70 -6.14 -3.40
CA ARG A 494 25.33 -6.65 -3.55
C ARG A 494 24.48 -6.38 -2.32
N TYR A 495 25.02 -6.57 -1.11
CA TYR A 495 24.30 -6.24 0.13
C TYR A 495 23.98 -4.74 0.26
N ARG A 496 24.87 -3.87 -0.23
CA ARG A 496 24.72 -2.41 -0.10
C ARG A 496 23.81 -1.80 -1.17
N TYR A 497 23.90 -2.28 -2.41
CA TYR A 497 23.29 -1.66 -3.59
C TYR A 497 22.18 -2.50 -4.24
N ASP A 498 22.21 -3.83 -4.13
CA ASP A 498 21.19 -4.74 -4.68
C ASP A 498 20.51 -5.57 -3.56
N LYS A 499 19.86 -4.86 -2.64
CA LYS A 499 19.13 -5.48 -1.51
C LYS A 499 17.95 -6.33 -1.97
N PHE A 500 17.31 -5.97 -3.09
CA PHE A 500 16.17 -6.72 -3.63
C PHE A 500 16.61 -8.02 -4.31
N GLY A 501 17.80 -8.07 -4.92
CA GLY A 501 18.39 -9.29 -5.45
C GLY A 501 18.88 -10.26 -4.37
N TRP A 502 18.93 -9.85 -3.10
CA TRP A 502 19.31 -10.69 -1.96
C TRP A 502 18.13 -11.56 -1.47
N THR A 503 17.87 -12.65 -2.19
CA THR A 503 16.73 -13.54 -1.92
C THR A 503 17.03 -14.98 -2.32
N THR A 504 16.34 -15.95 -1.69
CA THR A 504 16.38 -17.38 -2.05
C THR A 504 15.73 -17.67 -3.40
N ARG A 505 14.96 -16.72 -3.96
CA ARG A 505 14.16 -16.89 -5.19
C ARG A 505 13.38 -18.21 -5.17
N SER A 506 12.59 -18.41 -4.10
CA SER A 506 11.81 -19.63 -3.92
C SER A 506 10.87 -19.84 -5.12
N SER A 507 10.89 -21.06 -5.67
CA SER A 507 9.98 -21.48 -6.74
C SER A 507 8.91 -22.44 -6.23
N GLN A 508 8.72 -22.50 -4.90
CA GLN A 508 7.80 -23.44 -4.26
C GLN A 508 6.35 -23.24 -4.69
N LEU A 509 5.92 -21.99 -4.86
CA LEU A 509 4.56 -21.66 -5.28
C LEU A 509 4.18 -22.29 -6.62
N TYR A 510 5.16 -22.52 -7.51
CA TYR A 510 4.92 -23.11 -8.83
C TYR A 510 4.84 -24.64 -8.81
N GLU A 511 5.48 -25.32 -7.84
CA GLU A 511 5.42 -26.78 -7.71
C GLU A 511 5.93 -27.21 -6.32
N VAL A 512 5.11 -27.94 -5.55
CA VAL A 512 5.41 -28.28 -4.15
C VAL A 512 5.76 -29.75 -3.93
N ARG A 513 5.22 -30.68 -4.73
CA ARG A 513 5.27 -32.13 -4.44
C ARG A 513 6.71 -32.66 -4.53
N LEU A 514 7.41 -32.37 -5.63
CA LEU A 514 8.79 -32.80 -5.82
C LEU A 514 9.75 -31.97 -4.96
N LEU A 515 9.47 -30.68 -4.79
CA LEU A 515 10.30 -29.78 -3.97
C LEU A 515 10.35 -30.20 -2.49
N ARG A 516 9.24 -30.70 -1.93
CA ARG A 516 9.15 -31.14 -0.52
C ARG A 516 10.14 -32.24 -0.17
N ILE A 517 10.55 -33.05 -1.15
CA ILE A 517 11.53 -34.13 -0.96
C ILE A 517 12.91 -33.67 -1.42
N ALA A 518 13.00 -33.09 -2.63
CA ALA A 518 14.28 -32.74 -3.24
C ALA A 518 15.03 -31.64 -2.47
N SER A 519 14.32 -30.65 -1.94
CA SER A 519 14.95 -29.52 -1.22
C SER A 519 15.55 -29.95 0.13
N PRO A 520 14.83 -30.66 1.04
CA PRO A 520 15.45 -31.16 2.26
C PRO A 520 16.60 -32.14 2.00
N LEU A 521 16.47 -33.03 1.02
CA LEU A 521 17.51 -34.00 0.66
C LEU A 521 18.81 -33.28 0.27
N PHE A 522 18.71 -32.26 -0.59
CA PHE A 522 19.86 -31.43 -0.97
C PHE A 522 20.43 -30.65 0.22
N HIS A 523 19.59 -29.92 0.96
CA HIS A 523 20.07 -28.99 1.99
C HIS A 523 20.64 -29.69 3.22
N TYR A 524 20.04 -30.79 3.69
CA TYR A 524 20.63 -31.55 4.79
C TYR A 524 21.91 -32.26 4.37
N GLY A 525 21.95 -32.81 3.15
CA GLY A 525 23.17 -33.38 2.59
C GLY A 525 24.31 -32.36 2.54
N ILE A 526 24.08 -31.20 1.90
CA ILE A 526 25.14 -30.19 1.71
C ILE A 526 25.61 -29.60 3.03
N LEU A 527 24.74 -29.46 4.04
CA LEU A 527 25.15 -29.02 5.38
C LEU A 527 26.12 -30.00 6.02
N VAL A 528 25.87 -31.30 5.93
CA VAL A 528 26.80 -32.33 6.43
C VAL A 528 28.12 -32.31 5.65
N VAL A 529 28.06 -32.12 4.31
CA VAL A 529 29.26 -31.94 3.48
C VAL A 529 30.08 -30.73 3.94
N ILE A 530 29.45 -29.58 4.19
CA ILE A 530 30.11 -28.36 4.65
C ILE A 530 30.78 -28.59 6.01
N VAL A 531 30.08 -29.22 6.97
CA VAL A 531 30.65 -29.56 8.28
C VAL A 531 31.85 -30.49 8.13
N GLY A 532 31.77 -31.48 7.25
CA GLY A 532 32.89 -32.36 6.92
C GLY A 532 34.09 -31.61 6.34
N HIS A 533 33.87 -30.65 5.44
CA HIS A 533 34.95 -29.81 4.89
C HIS A 533 35.59 -28.92 5.96
N VAL A 534 34.79 -28.36 6.88
CA VAL A 534 35.33 -27.57 8.01
C VAL A 534 36.21 -28.43 8.90
N ILE A 535 35.73 -29.61 9.29
CA ILE A 535 36.50 -30.54 10.12
C ILE A 535 37.78 -30.99 9.39
N GLY A 536 37.70 -31.34 8.11
CA GLY A 536 38.85 -31.87 7.38
C GLY A 536 39.89 -30.83 6.96
N LEU A 537 39.46 -29.61 6.62
CA LEU A 537 40.38 -28.58 6.11
C LEU A 537 40.86 -27.64 7.21
N LEU A 538 40.00 -27.25 8.16
CA LEU A 538 40.35 -26.23 9.16
C LEU A 538 40.89 -26.81 10.47
N ILE A 539 40.49 -28.01 10.88
CA ILE A 539 40.96 -28.61 12.14
C ILE A 539 42.34 -29.26 11.91
N PRO A 540 43.40 -28.84 12.61
CA PRO A 540 44.71 -29.47 12.50
C PRO A 540 44.71 -30.90 13.04
N GLU A 541 45.65 -31.71 12.56
CA GLU A 541 45.79 -33.09 13.01
C GLU A 541 46.17 -33.25 14.47
N SER A 542 46.98 -32.34 14.99
CA SER A 542 47.29 -32.27 16.41
C SER A 542 46.06 -32.16 17.31
N TRP A 543 44.95 -31.58 16.83
CA TRP A 543 43.72 -31.44 17.62
C TRP A 543 42.92 -32.74 17.65
N THR A 544 42.85 -33.47 16.55
CA THR A 544 42.19 -34.79 16.54
C THR A 544 42.99 -35.81 17.36
N ASP A 545 44.32 -35.72 17.32
CA ASP A 545 45.21 -36.54 18.14
C ASP A 545 45.07 -36.22 19.63
N ALA A 546 44.90 -34.94 19.98
CA ALA A 546 44.69 -34.50 21.37
C ALA A 546 43.40 -35.06 21.99
N VAL A 547 42.36 -35.30 21.17
CA VAL A 547 41.10 -35.93 21.59
C VAL A 547 41.14 -37.47 21.41
N ARG A 548 42.32 -38.03 21.10
CA ARG A 548 42.59 -39.47 20.89
C ARG A 548 41.78 -40.11 19.76
N VAL A 549 41.44 -39.35 18.72
CA VAL A 549 40.83 -39.90 17.50
C VAL A 549 41.95 -40.46 16.62
N SER A 550 41.96 -41.77 16.38
CA SER A 550 42.99 -42.38 15.53
C SER A 550 42.81 -41.96 14.06
N HIS A 551 43.90 -41.91 13.31
CA HIS A 551 43.90 -41.60 11.87
C HIS A 551 42.95 -42.52 11.08
N HIS A 552 42.95 -43.81 11.40
CA HIS A 552 42.04 -44.78 10.82
C HIS A 552 40.56 -44.49 11.16
N ALA A 553 40.23 -44.20 12.42
CA ALA A 553 38.86 -43.89 12.82
C ALA A 553 38.35 -42.60 12.15
N TYR A 554 39.21 -41.59 12.05
CA TYR A 554 38.91 -40.37 11.31
C TYR A 554 38.66 -40.64 9.82
N HIS A 555 39.55 -41.41 9.17
CA HIS A 555 39.45 -41.73 7.76
C HIS A 555 38.16 -42.49 7.44
N VAL A 556 37.84 -43.53 8.23
CA VAL A 556 36.60 -44.30 8.08
C VAL A 556 35.38 -43.42 8.27
N GLN A 557 35.36 -42.56 9.30
CA GLN A 557 34.25 -41.62 9.51
C GLN A 557 34.09 -40.66 8.35
N ALA A 558 35.19 -40.05 7.87
CA ALA A 558 35.18 -39.09 6.78
C ALA A 558 34.67 -39.71 5.47
N VAL A 559 35.10 -40.94 5.15
CA VAL A 559 34.66 -41.66 3.95
C VAL A 559 33.19 -42.05 4.06
N VAL A 560 32.75 -42.61 5.20
CA VAL A 560 31.36 -43.08 5.38
C VAL A 560 30.38 -41.90 5.38
N LEU A 561 30.59 -40.91 6.26
CA LEU A 561 29.70 -39.76 6.35
C LEU A 561 29.79 -38.88 5.11
N GLY A 562 30.99 -38.70 4.55
CA GLY A 562 31.21 -37.94 3.32
C GLY A 562 30.52 -38.58 2.12
N SER A 563 30.59 -39.90 1.97
CA SER A 563 29.91 -40.62 0.88
C SER A 563 28.38 -40.54 1.00
N ILE A 564 27.83 -40.78 2.20
CA ILE A 564 26.38 -40.67 2.44
C ILE A 564 25.91 -39.24 2.15
N ALA A 565 26.58 -38.24 2.71
CA ALA A 565 26.21 -36.85 2.54
C ALA A 565 26.35 -36.39 1.08
N GLY A 566 27.44 -36.76 0.41
CA GLY A 566 27.70 -36.42 -0.99
C GLY A 566 26.66 -37.05 -1.94
N VAL A 567 26.36 -38.34 -1.79
CA VAL A 567 25.33 -39.03 -2.61
C VAL A 567 23.97 -38.40 -2.37
N THR A 568 23.59 -38.20 -1.10
CA THR A 568 22.32 -37.56 -0.73
C THR A 568 22.20 -36.17 -1.36
N THR A 569 23.26 -35.37 -1.29
CA THR A 569 23.31 -34.02 -1.89
C THR A 569 23.18 -34.09 -3.41
N LEU A 570 23.90 -34.99 -4.07
CA LEU A 570 23.87 -35.15 -5.52
C LEU A 570 22.50 -35.60 -6.00
N THR A 571 21.87 -36.56 -5.32
CA THR A 571 20.50 -37.00 -5.62
C THR A 571 19.50 -35.86 -5.43
N GLY A 572 19.60 -35.11 -4.33
CA GLY A 572 18.76 -33.93 -4.10
C GLY A 572 18.91 -32.88 -5.22
N LEU A 573 20.15 -32.58 -5.62
CA LEU A 573 20.45 -31.65 -6.70
C LEU A 573 19.90 -32.15 -8.05
N ALA A 574 20.10 -33.43 -8.38
CA ALA A 574 19.59 -34.03 -9.61
C ALA A 574 18.06 -33.93 -9.70
N LEU A 575 17.35 -34.20 -8.59
CA LEU A 575 15.90 -34.02 -8.51
C LEU A 575 15.47 -32.55 -8.65
N LEU A 576 16.23 -31.60 -8.09
CA LEU A 576 15.96 -30.16 -8.24
C LEU A 576 16.18 -29.69 -9.69
N ILE A 577 17.22 -30.18 -10.37
CA ILE A 577 17.49 -29.89 -11.79
C ILE A 577 16.39 -30.52 -12.67
N TYR A 578 16.04 -31.78 -12.43
CA TYR A 578 14.95 -32.47 -13.12
C TYR A 578 13.63 -31.70 -12.98
N ARG A 579 13.26 -31.32 -11.74
CA ARG A 579 12.09 -30.48 -11.46
C ARG A 579 12.08 -29.22 -12.29
N ARG A 580 13.22 -28.53 -12.35
CA ARG A 580 13.36 -27.26 -13.06
C ARG A 580 13.35 -27.42 -14.58
N ARG A 581 13.66 -28.61 -15.11
CA ARG A 581 13.57 -28.90 -16.55
C ARG A 581 12.18 -29.39 -16.98
N SER A 582 11.51 -30.16 -16.13
CA SER A 582 10.22 -30.80 -16.46
C SER A 582 8.99 -29.94 -16.15
N ARG A 583 9.12 -28.86 -15.38
CA ARG A 583 7.99 -27.98 -15.01
C ARG A 583 8.12 -26.63 -15.71
N GLY A 584 7.24 -26.36 -16.67
CA GLY A 584 7.25 -25.15 -17.51
C GLY A 584 7.41 -23.84 -16.72
N PRO A 585 6.56 -23.54 -15.71
CA PRO A 585 6.67 -22.31 -14.93
C PRO A 585 8.00 -22.17 -14.17
N VAL A 586 8.52 -23.28 -13.62
CA VAL A 586 9.80 -23.29 -12.89
C VAL A 586 10.98 -23.09 -13.86
N PHE A 587 10.89 -23.63 -15.07
CA PHE A 587 11.87 -23.46 -16.13
C PHE A 587 11.94 -22.00 -16.59
N MET A 588 10.80 -21.35 -16.85
CA MET A 588 10.75 -19.94 -17.27
C MET A 588 11.31 -19.00 -16.20
N ALA A 589 11.13 -19.31 -14.91
CA ALA A 589 11.73 -18.56 -13.81
C ALA A 589 13.24 -18.88 -13.56
N THR A 590 13.91 -19.58 -14.48
CA THR A 590 15.33 -19.96 -14.37
C THR A 590 16.24 -18.99 -15.08
N THR A 591 17.07 -18.25 -14.34
CA THR A 591 18.03 -17.33 -14.95
C THR A 591 19.27 -18.05 -15.49
N VAL A 592 20.05 -17.37 -16.33
CA VAL A 592 21.35 -17.89 -16.83
C VAL A 592 22.31 -18.15 -15.67
N ASN A 593 22.38 -17.24 -14.69
CA ASN A 593 23.22 -17.40 -13.50
C ASN A 593 22.85 -18.64 -12.69
N ASP A 594 21.55 -18.98 -12.63
CA ASP A 594 21.12 -20.21 -11.96
C ASP A 594 21.62 -21.46 -12.69
N LYS A 595 21.59 -21.47 -14.03
CA LYS A 595 22.06 -22.60 -14.84
C LYS A 595 23.57 -22.80 -14.66
N LEU A 596 24.35 -21.72 -14.73
CA LEU A 596 25.79 -21.76 -14.50
C LEU A 596 26.13 -22.27 -13.10
N MET A 597 25.41 -21.78 -12.10
CA MET A 597 25.57 -22.23 -10.72
C MET A 597 25.27 -23.73 -10.56
N TYR A 598 24.18 -24.24 -11.15
CA TYR A 598 23.87 -25.67 -11.08
C TYR A 598 24.94 -26.55 -11.74
N VAL A 599 25.52 -26.10 -12.86
CA VAL A 599 26.62 -26.82 -13.52
C VAL A 599 27.85 -26.90 -12.62
N LEU A 600 28.30 -25.76 -12.06
CA LEU A 600 29.47 -25.74 -11.19
C LEU A 600 29.24 -26.48 -9.88
N LEU A 601 28.05 -26.36 -9.29
CA LEU A 601 27.69 -27.06 -8.06
C LEU A 601 27.62 -28.58 -8.27
N ALA A 602 27.00 -29.04 -9.36
CA ALA A 602 26.97 -30.46 -9.72
C ALA A 602 28.38 -31.00 -9.99
N GLY A 603 29.20 -30.22 -10.70
CA GLY A 603 30.62 -30.53 -10.93
C GLY A 603 31.40 -30.65 -9.63
N ALA A 604 31.26 -29.70 -8.71
CA ALA A 604 31.95 -29.70 -7.42
C ALA A 604 31.59 -30.93 -6.57
N ILE A 605 30.29 -31.24 -6.44
CA ILE A 605 29.81 -32.40 -5.67
C ILE A 605 30.30 -33.70 -6.31
N SER A 606 30.24 -33.81 -7.63
CA SER A 606 30.68 -35.02 -8.36
C SER A 606 32.19 -35.22 -8.23
N ALA A 607 32.97 -34.15 -8.39
CA ALA A 607 34.41 -34.18 -8.20
C ALA A 607 34.78 -34.51 -6.74
N GLY A 608 34.01 -34.03 -5.75
CA GLY A 608 34.24 -34.32 -4.33
C GLY A 608 33.89 -35.76 -3.93
N LEU A 609 32.84 -36.33 -4.51
CA LEU A 609 32.56 -37.77 -4.39
C LEU A 609 33.66 -38.61 -5.04
N TYR A 610 34.16 -38.16 -6.19
CA TYR A 610 35.27 -38.81 -6.88
C TYR A 610 36.56 -38.78 -6.07
N THR A 611 36.91 -37.64 -5.44
CA THR A 611 38.06 -37.54 -4.55
C THR A 611 37.90 -38.43 -3.32
N THR A 612 36.69 -38.53 -2.78
CA THR A 612 36.38 -39.43 -1.65
C THR A 612 36.55 -40.90 -2.06
N ALA A 613 36.11 -41.29 -3.25
CA ALA A 613 36.19 -42.68 -3.73
C ALA A 613 37.62 -43.13 -4.09
N LEU A 614 38.45 -42.23 -4.62
CA LEU A 614 39.85 -42.53 -4.94
C LEU A 614 40.77 -42.38 -3.72
N GLY A 615 40.62 -41.30 -2.95
CA GLY A 615 41.46 -41.01 -1.78
C GLY A 615 41.18 -41.90 -0.58
N SER A 616 40.04 -42.60 -0.54
CA SER A 616 39.69 -43.54 0.53
C SER A 616 40.54 -44.81 0.55
N GLY A 617 41.21 -45.15 -0.55
CA GLY A 617 41.88 -46.45 -0.71
C GLY A 617 40.99 -47.57 -1.27
N THR A 618 39.71 -47.29 -1.59
CA THR A 618 38.77 -48.33 -2.09
C THR A 618 38.90 -48.61 -3.58
N PHE A 619 39.31 -47.61 -4.38
CA PHE A 619 39.49 -47.74 -5.84
C PHE A 619 40.84 -47.20 -6.33
N GLY A 620 41.67 -46.64 -5.44
CA GLY A 620 42.99 -46.05 -5.72
C GLY A 620 43.90 -46.12 -4.49
N GLU A 621 45.07 -45.50 -4.54
CA GLU A 621 45.97 -45.41 -3.37
C GLU A 621 45.41 -44.42 -2.33
N SER A 622 45.46 -44.80 -1.05
CA SER A 622 45.01 -43.93 0.04
C SER A 622 45.88 -42.67 0.11
N TYR A 623 45.26 -41.49 -0.05
CA TYR A 623 45.96 -40.21 -0.04
C TYR A 623 45.61 -39.40 1.20
N ASN A 624 46.62 -39.01 1.99
CA ASN A 624 46.41 -38.19 3.18
C ASN A 624 46.32 -36.69 2.83
N TYR A 625 45.12 -36.23 2.46
CA TYR A 625 44.86 -34.82 2.14
C TYR A 625 45.06 -33.85 3.34
N ARG A 626 45.24 -34.36 4.56
CA ARG A 626 45.43 -33.54 5.78
C ARG A 626 46.83 -32.93 5.88
N GLU A 627 47.81 -33.55 5.22
CA GLU A 627 49.21 -33.13 5.17
C GLU A 627 49.48 -32.12 4.04
N THR A 628 48.66 -32.13 2.98
CA THR A 628 48.85 -31.30 1.78
C THR A 628 47.72 -30.28 1.61
N VAL A 629 46.57 -30.69 1.07
CA VAL A 629 45.42 -29.85 0.72
C VAL A 629 44.91 -29.05 1.92
N SER A 630 44.84 -29.68 3.09
CA SER A 630 44.35 -29.02 4.31
C SER A 630 45.35 -28.01 4.85
N VAL A 631 46.66 -28.29 4.75
CA VAL A 631 47.71 -27.35 5.13
C VAL A 631 47.73 -26.17 4.18
N TRP A 632 47.63 -26.41 2.86
CA TRP A 632 47.47 -25.35 1.86
C TRP A 632 46.25 -24.47 2.18
N PHE A 633 45.08 -25.07 2.43
CA PHE A 633 43.86 -24.30 2.70
C PHE A 633 44.00 -23.42 3.96
N ARG A 634 44.61 -23.93 5.03
CA ARG A 634 44.89 -23.15 6.25
C ARG A 634 45.90 -22.03 6.01
N SER A 635 46.89 -22.25 5.15
CA SER A 635 47.96 -21.30 4.83
C SER A 635 47.43 -19.98 4.22
N ILE A 636 46.29 -20.06 3.50
CA ILE A 636 45.60 -18.89 2.93
C ILE A 636 45.09 -17.94 4.03
N TRP A 637 44.57 -18.49 5.14
CA TRP A 637 43.97 -17.70 6.21
C TRP A 637 45.00 -17.02 7.13
N VAL A 638 46.24 -17.54 7.17
CA VAL A 638 47.37 -16.92 7.87
C VAL A 638 48.22 -16.03 6.96
N LEU A 639 47.74 -15.77 5.72
CA LEU A 639 48.39 -14.91 4.73
C LEU A 639 49.81 -15.36 4.34
N GLN A 640 50.07 -16.66 4.42
CA GLN A 640 51.32 -17.30 4.00
C GLN A 640 51.00 -18.47 3.06
N PRO A 641 50.51 -18.20 1.84
CA PRO A 641 50.03 -19.26 0.96
C PRO A 641 51.18 -20.23 0.61
N ARG A 642 50.88 -21.52 0.67
CA ARG A 642 51.79 -22.62 0.36
C ARG A 642 51.32 -23.38 -0.88
N GLY A 643 51.25 -22.69 -2.02
CA GLY A 643 50.73 -23.20 -3.29
C GLY A 643 51.44 -24.45 -3.78
N GLU A 644 52.70 -24.66 -3.38
CA GLU A 644 53.45 -25.88 -3.64
C GLU A 644 52.74 -27.14 -3.10
N LEU A 645 52.06 -27.05 -1.97
CA LEU A 645 51.36 -28.20 -1.36
C LEU A 645 50.12 -28.62 -2.16
N MET A 646 49.49 -27.68 -2.86
CA MET A 646 48.38 -27.99 -3.77
C MET A 646 48.88 -28.47 -5.14
N ALA A 647 49.98 -27.89 -5.63
CA ALA A 647 50.62 -28.35 -6.88
C ALA A 647 51.08 -29.82 -6.79
N LEU A 648 51.50 -30.27 -5.59
CA LEU A 648 51.85 -31.66 -5.30
C LEU A 648 50.65 -32.58 -5.04
N ALA A 649 49.44 -32.02 -4.89
CA ALA A 649 48.24 -32.83 -4.68
C ALA A 649 47.86 -33.58 -5.97
N PRO A 650 47.28 -34.79 -5.88
CA PRO A 650 46.79 -35.50 -7.05
C PRO A 650 45.79 -34.67 -7.87
N LEU A 651 45.81 -34.85 -9.19
CA LEU A 651 45.03 -34.05 -10.14
C LEU A 651 43.53 -33.98 -9.79
N TYR A 652 42.95 -35.06 -9.24
CA TYR A 652 41.54 -35.09 -8.87
C TYR A 652 41.20 -34.16 -7.69
N TYR A 653 42.13 -33.95 -6.74
CA TYR A 653 41.98 -32.92 -5.70
C TYR A 653 42.11 -31.52 -6.29
N GLN A 654 43.09 -31.30 -7.18
CA GLN A 654 43.26 -30.02 -7.88
C GLN A 654 42.00 -29.65 -8.68
N LEU A 655 41.43 -30.59 -9.44
CA LEU A 655 40.20 -30.40 -10.21
C LEU A 655 39.01 -30.03 -9.31
N HIS A 656 38.80 -30.75 -8.21
CA HIS A 656 37.74 -30.43 -7.26
C HIS A 656 37.88 -29.01 -6.70
N VAL A 657 39.10 -28.63 -6.30
CA VAL A 657 39.36 -27.29 -5.74
C VAL A 657 39.22 -26.21 -6.81
N MET A 658 39.66 -26.41 -8.05
CA MET A 658 39.46 -25.44 -9.13
C MET A 658 37.97 -25.20 -9.40
N ILE A 659 37.15 -26.26 -9.46
CA ILE A 659 35.71 -26.13 -9.64
C ILE A 659 35.07 -25.41 -8.44
N ALA A 660 35.54 -25.71 -7.22
CA ALA A 660 35.08 -25.03 -6.02
C ALA A 660 35.45 -23.54 -6.03
N LEU A 661 36.67 -23.17 -6.41
CA LEU A 661 37.11 -21.78 -6.55
C LEU A 661 36.27 -21.02 -7.59
N ALA A 662 35.96 -21.66 -8.73
CA ALA A 662 35.04 -21.09 -9.73
C ALA A 662 33.62 -20.89 -9.17
N LEU A 663 33.11 -21.86 -8.40
CA LEU A 663 31.81 -21.75 -7.73
C LEU A 663 31.78 -20.60 -6.71
N PHE A 664 32.85 -20.43 -5.94
CA PHE A 664 33.00 -19.29 -5.01
C PHE A 664 33.08 -17.96 -5.76
N ALA A 665 33.82 -17.87 -6.87
CA ALA A 665 33.94 -16.65 -7.66
C ALA A 665 32.57 -16.14 -8.17
N ILE A 666 31.66 -17.05 -8.56
CA ILE A 666 30.32 -16.66 -9.01
C ILE A 666 29.29 -16.51 -7.87
N TRP A 667 29.65 -16.90 -6.64
CA TRP A 667 28.77 -16.86 -5.48
C TRP A 667 28.03 -15.53 -5.29
N PRO A 668 28.71 -14.35 -5.26
CA PRO A 668 28.05 -13.08 -5.06
C PRO A 668 27.10 -12.68 -6.20
N PHE A 669 27.14 -13.35 -7.35
CA PHE A 669 26.32 -13.03 -8.53
C PHE A 669 25.17 -14.03 -8.78
N THR A 670 25.03 -15.03 -7.89
CA THR A 670 24.02 -16.10 -8.01
C THR A 670 23.07 -16.11 -6.82
N ARG A 671 22.14 -17.07 -6.79
CA ARG A 671 21.27 -17.30 -5.62
C ARG A 671 22.01 -17.80 -4.38
N LEU A 672 23.28 -18.21 -4.48
CA LEU A 672 24.05 -18.76 -3.35
C LEU A 672 24.23 -17.77 -2.18
N VAL A 673 24.08 -16.47 -2.42
CA VAL A 673 24.09 -15.42 -1.38
C VAL A 673 23.10 -15.68 -0.24
N HIS A 674 22.04 -16.45 -0.48
CA HIS A 674 21.08 -16.81 0.58
C HIS A 674 21.72 -17.58 1.75
N ALA A 675 22.83 -18.29 1.51
CA ALA A 675 23.55 -19.01 2.56
C ALA A 675 24.06 -18.07 3.67
N PHE A 676 24.39 -16.81 3.33
CA PHE A 676 24.80 -15.79 4.30
C PHE A 676 23.62 -15.23 5.13
N SER A 677 22.39 -15.65 4.85
CA SER A 677 21.18 -15.22 5.57
C SER A 677 20.47 -16.39 6.27
N ALA A 678 21.22 -17.41 6.65
CA ALA A 678 20.72 -18.44 7.56
C ALA A 678 20.11 -17.77 8.81
N PRO A 679 18.83 -18.00 9.12
CA PRO A 679 18.10 -17.24 10.13
C PRO A 679 18.43 -17.67 11.56
N VAL A 680 19.72 -17.81 11.91
CA VAL A 680 20.16 -18.23 13.26
C VAL A 680 19.65 -17.27 14.33
N ALA A 681 19.67 -15.95 14.04
CA ALA A 681 19.16 -14.94 14.94
C ALA A 681 17.64 -15.05 15.20
N TYR A 682 16.89 -15.72 14.32
CA TYR A 682 15.45 -15.92 14.51
C TYR A 682 15.14 -16.75 15.76
N LEU A 683 16.03 -17.69 16.13
CA LEU A 683 15.89 -18.51 17.35
C LEU A 683 15.87 -17.66 18.64
N PHE A 684 16.44 -16.45 18.59
CA PHE A 684 16.56 -15.54 19.72
C PHE A 684 15.84 -14.21 19.48
N ARG A 685 15.15 -14.06 18.34
CA ARG A 685 14.47 -12.81 17.96
C ARG A 685 13.10 -12.78 18.62
N PRO A 686 12.73 -11.67 19.30
CA PRO A 686 11.37 -11.47 19.77
C PRO A 686 10.35 -11.61 18.63
N TYR A 687 9.18 -12.20 18.91
CA TYR A 687 8.11 -12.39 17.91
C TYR A 687 7.68 -11.07 17.25
N VAL A 688 7.62 -9.99 18.03
CA VAL A 688 7.25 -8.65 17.57
C VAL A 688 8.51 -7.79 17.45
N VAL A 689 8.71 -7.14 16.30
CA VAL A 689 9.83 -6.24 16.06
C VAL A 689 9.36 -4.87 15.66
N TYR A 690 9.61 -3.90 16.54
CA TYR A 690 9.41 -2.49 16.28
C TYR A 690 10.64 -1.90 15.60
N ARG A 691 10.43 -1.04 14.60
CA ARG A 691 11.50 -0.24 13.96
C ARG A 691 11.27 1.22 14.29
N SER A 692 12.19 1.84 15.02
CA SER A 692 12.16 3.28 15.31
C SER A 692 12.69 4.10 14.12
N ARG A 693 12.39 5.40 14.08
CA ARG A 693 12.76 6.30 12.98
C ARG A 693 14.22 6.80 13.00
N GLY A 694 15.09 6.33 13.92
CA GLY A 694 16.47 6.83 14.06
C GLY A 694 17.48 5.73 14.39
N VAL A 695 18.66 5.79 13.74
CA VAL A 695 19.80 4.91 14.00
C VAL A 695 20.53 5.41 15.26
N ALA A 696 20.27 4.81 16.41
CA ALA A 696 21.18 4.96 17.55
C ALA A 696 22.33 3.95 17.44
N THR A 697 23.55 4.42 17.70
CA THR A 697 24.69 3.53 17.91
C THR A 697 24.57 2.85 19.27
N ARG A 698 25.16 1.65 19.39
CA ARG A 698 24.94 0.63 20.45
C ARG A 698 25.23 1.08 21.90
N LYS A 699 25.60 2.34 22.14
CA LYS A 699 25.88 2.92 23.47
C LYS A 699 25.16 4.25 23.74
N GLU A 700 24.33 4.74 22.83
CA GLU A 700 23.50 5.93 23.06
C GLU A 700 22.03 5.55 23.14
N LEU A 701 21.36 5.98 24.21
CA LEU A 701 19.91 5.93 24.31
C LEU A 701 19.32 6.87 23.26
N VAL A 702 18.45 6.33 22.38
CA VAL A 702 17.68 7.13 21.42
C VAL A 702 16.85 8.15 22.21
N GLY A 703 17.16 9.44 22.08
CA GLY A 703 16.41 10.55 22.69
C GLY A 703 17.24 11.53 23.53
N SER A 704 18.54 11.30 23.73
CA SER A 704 19.36 12.16 24.62
C SER A 704 19.94 13.43 24.01
N HIS A 705 19.71 13.74 22.72
CA HIS A 705 20.11 15.02 22.17
C HIS A 705 18.99 16.06 22.28
N LEU A 706 19.09 16.89 23.33
CA LEU A 706 18.57 18.25 23.31
C LEU A 706 19.21 18.99 22.13
N GLN A 707 18.53 19.09 20.99
CA GLN A 707 18.85 20.15 20.05
C GLN A 707 18.46 21.47 20.71
N ARG A 708 19.49 22.17 21.19
CA ARG A 708 19.42 23.52 21.76
C ARG A 708 18.60 24.44 20.85
N ARG A 709 17.66 25.16 21.47
CA ARG A 709 17.04 26.36 20.92
C ARG A 709 18.11 27.38 20.49
N GLY A 710 17.92 27.98 19.31
CA GLY A 710 18.40 29.32 18.96
C GLY A 710 19.52 29.40 17.92
N ARG A 711 19.17 29.61 16.64
CA ARG A 711 19.04 30.93 15.98
C ARG A 711 18.36 30.77 14.62
#